data_AF-A0A9P7DJZ8-F1
#
_entry.id   AF-A0A9P7DJZ8-F1
#
_cell.length_a   1.000
_cell.length_b   1.000
_cell.length_c   1.000
_cell.angle_alpha   90.00
_cell.angle_beta   90.00
_cell.angle_gamma   90.00
#
_symmetry.space_group_name_H-M   'P 1'
#
loop_
_entity.id
_entity.type
_entity.pdbx_description
1 polymer ?
#
loop_
_entity_poly.entity_id
_entity_poly.type
_entity_poly.pdbx_seq_one_letter_code
_entity_poly.pdbx_strand_id
1 'polypeptide(L)'
;MLSYRVALMIMINLYDNDYTAGIPTVKRRTMEKPETPTLCLPTFKSSPNLLVTWWRWWLQLISPAKSRKGMKLVNGHTINSAVLARYLSWLPNQDEASILKLLNPDDPQDVPRAIEFGITRMRGQHNSDMNYSQALDRIGAAKDIDTVFKKHPDLETQSYSWVGDVVVSHCDLPSAWKDGCDKALTVLTDAHMSAVCCAFNEFFSQDGCDLMRPWGANKYLGISDVEGVELSTNSTSFPNTAVSSESLLLVAGPTSVEEEPELDKDVLTLEEALTHDVAFGSPNIDHDPTIPSTSHPDTPALVSGPGINPDDYLLVYGKYIYKETICRWLLNKHFIAKSLNRQERVYSIRRSITGGNTFIIGDIFLTIIRINLTLTIALVCSTSIEHHSITCHHILASNVCTPDVKLTGQILTLIPTHQPVEQCSWLWMGDYVKTRSEIQGIKQTTEKVVEITAPGLLVELVNPETTCVRMRNDINSDKFFALNNLGNTWIIEELALSLACDTLWRNACGHSISIKNILHIPTPSDPSMFPYTLPDGSAGIICIEASKRLAASESGPSSECPLCGNKTDSMRAHVGIHILRASRGVTSINNNLKQQVGLHQPCGFCGRSGHQECKIRIKITNSGAVSKVESSCPYAHTFQYPNADIGSNNRPCGNVSLKCELCHPFLAPVTGKKSRTVAPFIDAVWHYNMIQHLEEVHPQYAHPEKLIGHPLPAQILTSFTLTALEQEDANIPMAQWLMPLFEGEKENVQVGSSSRKRKTNNAGVVNAKKACTSV
;
A
#
# COMPACT_ATOMS: atom_id res chain seq x y z
N MET A 1 22.46 -16.99 -21.06
CA MET A 1 21.76 -17.81 -20.04
C MET A 1 22.69 -18.37 -18.96
N LEU A 2 23.90 -18.85 -19.27
CA LEU A 2 24.80 -19.46 -18.27
C LEU A 2 25.33 -18.44 -17.23
N SER A 3 25.69 -17.22 -17.64
CA SER A 3 26.14 -16.16 -16.72
C SER A 3 25.07 -15.67 -15.73
N TYR A 4 23.79 -15.84 -16.08
CA TYR A 4 22.64 -15.41 -15.27
C TYR A 4 22.31 -16.42 -14.17
N ARG A 5 22.55 -17.72 -14.41
CA ARG A 5 22.41 -18.78 -13.38
C ARG A 5 23.57 -18.78 -12.37
N VAL A 6 24.77 -18.35 -12.80
CA VAL A 6 25.96 -18.22 -11.94
C VAL A 6 25.78 -17.14 -10.87
N ALA A 7 25.19 -15.99 -11.21
CA ALA A 7 24.90 -14.94 -10.24
C ALA A 7 23.82 -15.37 -9.22
N LEU A 8 22.83 -16.16 -9.66
CA LEU A 8 21.72 -16.62 -8.84
C LEU A 8 22.12 -17.71 -7.83
N MET A 9 23.05 -18.63 -8.17
CA MET A 9 23.52 -19.66 -7.21
C MET A 9 24.52 -19.12 -6.18
N ILE A 10 25.29 -18.07 -6.50
CA ILE A 10 26.17 -17.39 -5.54
C ILE A 10 25.36 -16.72 -4.42
N MET A 11 24.12 -16.31 -4.70
CA MET A 11 23.23 -15.62 -3.75
C MET A 11 22.56 -16.57 -2.74
N ILE A 12 22.31 -17.84 -3.09
CA ILE A 12 21.53 -18.77 -2.24
C ILE A 12 22.37 -19.37 -1.10
N ASN A 13 23.68 -19.60 -1.28
CA ASN A 13 24.50 -20.35 -0.30
C ASN A 13 25.43 -19.50 0.58
N LEU A 14 25.44 -18.17 0.43
CA LEU A 14 26.13 -17.29 1.38
C LEU A 14 25.30 -16.99 2.64
N TYR A 15 24.07 -17.53 2.74
CA TYR A 15 23.16 -17.27 3.85
C TYR A 15 22.80 -18.49 4.70
N ASP A 16 23.34 -19.68 4.41
CA ASP A 16 22.99 -20.89 5.13
C ASP A 16 24.23 -21.75 5.40
N ASN A 17 24.75 -21.69 6.63
CA ASN A 17 25.62 -22.70 7.24
C ASN A 17 25.74 -22.48 8.75
N ASP A 18 24.90 -23.19 9.49
CA ASP A 18 25.24 -23.76 10.80
C ASP A 18 24.80 -25.23 10.78
N TYR A 19 25.75 -26.18 10.77
CA TYR A 19 25.81 -27.39 11.59
C TYR A 19 26.86 -28.39 11.07
N THR A 20 27.63 -28.92 12.02
CA THR A 20 28.69 -29.93 11.89
C THR A 20 28.17 -31.37 11.84
N ALA A 21 28.78 -32.23 11.01
CA ALA A 21 29.44 -33.49 11.43
C ALA A 21 29.69 -34.48 10.27
N GLY A 22 30.83 -35.20 10.34
CA GLY A 22 30.92 -36.62 9.97
C GLY A 22 31.51 -37.00 8.60
N ILE A 23 32.83 -37.26 8.58
CA ILE A 23 33.54 -37.97 7.50
C ILE A 23 33.22 -39.48 7.59
N PRO A 24 33.09 -40.22 6.46
CA PRO A 24 34.14 -41.21 6.16
C PRO A 24 34.54 -41.32 4.68
N THR A 25 35.82 -41.62 4.50
CA THR A 25 36.59 -41.90 3.28
C THR A 25 36.23 -43.21 2.58
N VAL A 26 36.10 -43.25 1.24
CA VAL A 26 36.44 -44.42 0.40
C VAL A 26 36.89 -44.05 -1.04
N LYS A 27 38.13 -44.46 -1.35
CA LYS A 27 38.81 -44.91 -2.60
C LYS A 27 38.46 -44.37 -4.00
N ARG A 28 39.51 -43.82 -4.63
CA ARG A 28 39.73 -43.63 -6.09
C ARG A 28 39.67 -44.94 -6.88
N ARG A 29 39.12 -44.87 -8.10
CA ARG A 29 39.50 -45.73 -9.22
C ARG A 29 39.65 -44.90 -10.50
N THR A 30 40.80 -45.04 -11.12
CA THR A 30 41.27 -44.45 -12.38
C THR A 30 40.76 -45.22 -13.59
N MET A 31 40.36 -44.54 -14.67
CA MET A 31 40.44 -44.98 -16.08
C MET A 31 40.34 -43.71 -16.95
N GLU A 32 41.43 -43.29 -17.60
CA GLU A 32 41.87 -43.64 -18.97
C GLU A 32 41.22 -42.78 -20.06
N LYS A 33 42.11 -42.11 -20.80
CA LYS A 33 41.89 -41.14 -21.87
C LYS A 33 41.72 -41.90 -23.20
N PRO A 34 41.05 -41.31 -24.21
CA PRO A 34 41.79 -41.18 -25.47
C PRO A 34 41.59 -39.84 -26.19
N GLU A 35 42.57 -39.59 -27.06
CA GLU A 35 42.91 -38.38 -27.77
C GLU A 35 42.03 -38.14 -29.01
N THR A 36 41.82 -36.87 -29.36
CA THR A 36 41.42 -36.44 -30.71
C THR A 36 42.42 -35.42 -31.26
N PRO A 37 42.69 -35.42 -32.58
CA PRO A 37 43.77 -34.65 -33.18
C PRO A 37 43.34 -33.22 -33.55
N THR A 38 44.33 -32.34 -33.49
CA THR A 38 44.29 -30.90 -33.75
C THR A 38 44.30 -30.60 -35.26
N LEU A 39 43.49 -29.63 -35.71
CA LEU A 39 43.59 -29.03 -37.04
C LEU A 39 43.71 -27.50 -36.88
N CYS A 40 44.84 -26.95 -37.35
CA CYS A 40 45.20 -25.54 -37.30
C CYS A 40 44.64 -24.77 -38.51
N LEU A 41 44.17 -23.53 -38.29
CA LEU A 41 44.01 -22.48 -39.31
C LEU A 41 44.23 -21.07 -38.68
N PRO A 42 44.48 -20.02 -39.49
CA PRO A 42 45.62 -19.12 -39.32
C PRO A 42 45.32 -17.74 -38.70
N THR A 43 46.42 -17.10 -38.30
CA THR A 43 46.56 -15.79 -37.66
C THR A 43 46.12 -14.60 -38.51
N PHE A 44 45.34 -13.68 -37.90
CA PHE A 44 45.14 -12.30 -38.37
C PHE A 44 45.94 -11.32 -37.50
N LYS A 45 46.71 -10.42 -38.13
CA LYS A 45 47.51 -9.37 -37.47
C LYS A 45 46.66 -8.11 -37.28
N SER A 46 46.64 -7.55 -36.07
CA SER A 46 46.18 -6.17 -35.80
C SER A 46 47.07 -5.45 -34.77
N SER A 47 46.99 -4.11 -34.79
CA SER A 47 47.99 -3.11 -34.36
C SER A 47 48.34 -3.11 -32.85
N PRO A 48 49.61 -2.87 -32.44
CA PRO A 48 50.09 -3.14 -31.07
C PRO A 48 49.64 -2.15 -29.98
N ASN A 49 49.22 -0.94 -30.32
CA ASN A 49 49.17 0.15 -29.31
C ASN A 49 47.83 0.28 -28.55
N LEU A 50 46.73 -0.30 -29.04
CA LEU A 50 45.44 -0.36 -28.29
C LEU A 50 45.36 -1.58 -27.36
N LEU A 51 46.02 -2.67 -27.74
CA LEU A 51 46.12 -3.91 -26.95
C LEU A 51 46.92 -3.72 -25.66
N VAL A 52 47.96 -2.88 -25.66
CA VAL A 52 48.79 -2.63 -24.46
C VAL A 52 48.04 -1.87 -23.37
N THR A 53 47.13 -0.95 -23.73
CA THR A 53 46.32 -0.18 -22.77
C THR A 53 45.17 -1.04 -22.21
N TRP A 54 44.55 -1.87 -23.05
CA TRP A 54 43.57 -2.89 -22.66
C TRP A 54 44.16 -3.98 -21.75
N TRP A 55 45.36 -4.45 -22.07
CA TRP A 55 46.11 -5.44 -21.30
C TRP A 55 46.46 -4.96 -19.88
N ARG A 56 46.87 -3.69 -19.73
CA ARG A 56 47.18 -3.10 -18.41
C ARG A 56 45.95 -3.00 -17.50
N TRP A 57 44.79 -2.69 -18.05
CA TRP A 57 43.53 -2.61 -17.30
C TRP A 57 42.95 -3.99 -16.94
N TRP A 58 43.03 -4.96 -17.85
CA TRP A 58 42.61 -6.35 -17.60
C TRP A 58 43.48 -7.01 -16.52
N LEU A 59 44.79 -6.78 -16.54
CA LEU A 59 45.71 -7.23 -15.49
C LEU A 59 45.40 -6.59 -14.13
N GLN A 60 45.00 -5.31 -14.08
CA GLN A 60 44.68 -4.61 -12.83
C GLN A 60 43.43 -5.16 -12.11
N LEU A 61 42.44 -5.67 -12.84
CA LEU A 61 41.20 -6.22 -12.27
C LEU A 61 41.31 -7.69 -11.85
N ILE A 62 42.06 -8.50 -12.60
CA ILE A 62 42.14 -9.96 -12.36
C ILE A 62 43.34 -10.33 -11.48
N SER A 63 44.42 -9.54 -11.48
CA SER A 63 45.60 -9.81 -10.65
C SER A 63 45.29 -9.89 -9.14
N PRO A 64 44.44 -9.02 -8.55
CA PRO A 64 44.06 -9.13 -7.13
C PRO A 64 43.27 -10.41 -6.81
N ALA A 65 42.34 -10.80 -7.70
CA ALA A 65 41.54 -12.02 -7.57
C ALA A 65 42.37 -13.30 -7.78
N LYS A 66 43.46 -13.24 -8.55
CA LYS A 66 44.45 -14.33 -8.70
C LYS A 66 45.43 -14.42 -7.53
N SER A 67 45.64 -13.34 -6.78
CA SER A 67 46.53 -13.37 -5.63
C SER A 67 45.94 -14.26 -4.52
N ARG A 68 46.80 -14.94 -3.75
CA ARG A 68 46.35 -15.70 -2.56
C ARG A 68 45.57 -14.83 -1.56
N LYS A 69 45.77 -13.50 -1.60
CA LYS A 69 45.07 -12.54 -0.75
C LYS A 69 43.66 -12.18 -1.24
N GLY A 70 43.33 -12.46 -2.51
CA GLY A 70 42.03 -12.17 -3.12
C GLY A 70 41.67 -10.68 -3.21
N MET A 71 40.52 -10.40 -3.82
CA MET A 71 39.91 -9.09 -3.88
C MET A 71 38.93 -8.92 -2.72
N LYS A 72 39.15 -7.92 -1.85
CA LYS A 72 38.21 -7.58 -0.77
C LYS A 72 37.07 -6.71 -1.31
N LEU A 73 35.84 -7.14 -1.07
CA LEU A 73 34.62 -6.39 -1.34
C LEU A 73 34.31 -5.43 -0.18
N VAL A 74 33.49 -4.41 -0.45
CA VAL A 74 33.09 -3.36 0.51
C VAL A 74 32.37 -3.94 1.74
N ASN A 75 31.75 -5.12 1.61
CA ASN A 75 31.13 -5.86 2.71
C ASN A 75 32.07 -6.82 3.46
N GLY A 76 33.40 -6.73 3.23
CA GLY A 76 34.41 -7.50 3.96
C GLY A 76 34.74 -8.88 3.40
N HIS A 77 33.98 -9.40 2.43
CA HIS A 77 34.25 -10.70 1.81
C HIS A 77 35.44 -10.63 0.85
N THR A 78 36.19 -11.73 0.73
CA THR A 78 37.38 -11.82 -0.12
C THR A 78 37.17 -12.88 -1.22
N ILE A 79 37.20 -12.47 -2.48
CA ILE A 79 37.12 -13.37 -3.63
C ILE A 79 38.54 -13.67 -4.12
N ASN A 80 38.97 -14.93 -4.04
CA ASN A 80 40.26 -15.38 -4.57
C ASN A 80 40.09 -16.51 -5.60
N SER A 81 41.19 -16.93 -6.22
CA SER A 81 41.20 -17.96 -7.27
C SER A 81 40.65 -19.32 -6.80
N ALA A 82 40.81 -19.67 -5.53
CA ALA A 82 40.26 -20.92 -4.98
C ALA A 82 38.74 -20.87 -4.84
N VAL A 83 38.22 -19.73 -4.40
CA VAL A 83 36.77 -19.47 -4.33
C VAL A 83 36.17 -19.51 -5.74
N LEU A 84 36.81 -18.83 -6.70
CA LEU A 84 36.40 -18.86 -8.11
C LEU A 84 36.49 -20.26 -8.73
N ALA A 85 37.55 -21.03 -8.49
CA ALA A 85 37.71 -22.39 -9.01
C ALA A 85 36.61 -23.33 -8.51
N ARG A 86 36.27 -23.22 -7.22
CA ARG A 86 35.20 -24.02 -6.61
C ARG A 86 33.85 -23.74 -7.25
N TYR A 87 33.53 -22.48 -7.54
CA TYR A 87 32.27 -22.13 -8.20
C TYR A 87 32.24 -22.48 -9.69
N LEU A 88 33.37 -22.36 -10.39
CA LEU A 88 33.48 -22.76 -11.78
C LEU A 88 33.34 -24.28 -11.95
N SER A 89 33.68 -25.09 -10.93
CA SER A 89 33.48 -26.55 -10.91
C SER A 89 32.03 -27.01 -10.92
N TRP A 90 31.09 -26.10 -10.66
CA TRP A 90 29.66 -26.38 -10.66
C TRP A 90 28.99 -26.08 -12.00
N LEU A 91 29.74 -25.57 -12.98
CA LEU A 91 29.24 -25.38 -14.33
C LEU A 91 29.22 -26.72 -15.08
N PRO A 92 28.08 -27.09 -15.71
CA PRO A 92 28.05 -28.28 -16.55
C PRO A 92 29.02 -28.10 -17.72
N ASN A 93 29.80 -29.14 -18.03
CA ASN A 93 30.86 -29.14 -19.03
C ASN A 93 32.09 -28.29 -18.69
N GLN A 94 32.35 -28.04 -17.40
CA GLN A 94 33.64 -27.53 -16.93
C GLN A 94 34.29 -28.58 -16.02
N ASP A 95 35.34 -29.23 -16.52
CA ASP A 95 36.20 -30.08 -15.70
C ASP A 95 37.30 -29.23 -15.03
N GLU A 96 37.99 -29.80 -14.05
CA GLU A 96 39.04 -29.13 -13.29
C GLU A 96 40.13 -28.53 -14.19
N ALA A 97 40.43 -29.18 -15.32
CA ALA A 97 41.40 -28.71 -16.31
C ALA A 97 40.90 -27.46 -17.06
N SER A 98 39.65 -27.43 -17.50
CA SER A 98 39.04 -26.27 -18.16
C SER A 98 38.93 -25.06 -17.23
N ILE A 99 38.69 -25.30 -15.94
CA ILE A 99 38.59 -24.27 -14.90
C ILE A 99 39.96 -23.69 -14.57
N LEU A 100 40.95 -24.57 -14.42
CA LEU A 100 42.35 -24.16 -14.26
C LEU A 100 42.82 -23.37 -15.47
N LYS A 101 42.42 -23.75 -16.68
CA LYS A 101 42.70 -23.01 -17.92
C LYS A 101 41.94 -21.67 -18.00
N LEU A 102 40.73 -21.57 -17.44
CA LEU A 102 39.98 -20.32 -17.38
C LEU A 102 40.61 -19.33 -16.39
N LEU A 103 41.07 -19.84 -15.24
CA LEU A 103 41.71 -19.04 -14.21
C LEU A 103 43.17 -18.75 -14.52
N ASN A 104 43.85 -19.64 -15.25
CA ASN A 104 45.23 -19.56 -15.67
C ASN A 104 45.35 -19.95 -17.15
N PRO A 105 44.88 -19.11 -18.09
CA PRO A 105 44.99 -19.45 -19.50
C PRO A 105 46.46 -19.52 -19.91
N ASP A 106 46.83 -20.59 -20.61
CA ASP A 106 48.19 -20.82 -21.12
C ASP A 106 48.60 -19.72 -22.12
N ASP A 107 47.62 -19.16 -22.83
CA ASP A 107 47.76 -17.99 -23.69
C ASP A 107 46.88 -16.85 -23.15
N PRO A 108 47.48 -15.76 -22.65
CA PRO A 108 46.74 -14.59 -22.21
C PRO A 108 45.97 -13.84 -23.31
N GLN A 109 46.06 -14.26 -24.57
CA GLN A 109 45.45 -13.63 -25.75
C GLN A 109 44.16 -14.31 -26.28
N ASP A 110 43.33 -14.92 -25.42
CA ASP A 110 41.99 -15.40 -25.84
C ASP A 110 41.00 -14.23 -26.04
N VAL A 111 41.21 -13.50 -27.15
CA VAL A 111 40.61 -12.22 -27.55
C VAL A 111 39.08 -12.21 -27.76
N PRO A 112 38.41 -13.27 -28.25
CA PRO A 112 36.98 -13.21 -28.59
C PRO A 112 36.05 -12.90 -27.41
N ARG A 113 36.35 -13.41 -26.20
CA ARG A 113 35.51 -13.21 -25.01
C ARG A 113 35.70 -11.84 -24.36
N ALA A 114 36.90 -11.26 -24.48
CA ALA A 114 37.17 -9.90 -24.00
C ALA A 114 36.48 -8.84 -24.89
N ILE A 115 36.36 -9.12 -26.20
CA ILE A 115 35.64 -8.28 -27.16
C ILE A 115 34.14 -8.25 -26.86
N GLU A 116 33.50 -9.40 -26.60
CA GLU A 116 32.06 -9.46 -26.30
C GLU A 116 31.69 -8.68 -25.02
N PHE A 117 32.55 -8.74 -24.00
CA PHE A 117 32.40 -7.94 -22.78
C PHE A 117 32.61 -6.43 -23.05
N GLY A 118 33.61 -6.08 -23.86
CA GLY A 118 33.90 -4.70 -24.27
C GLY A 118 32.74 -4.04 -25.03
N ILE A 119 32.14 -4.75 -25.99
CA ILE A 119 31.00 -4.27 -26.80
C ILE A 119 29.78 -4.02 -25.91
N THR A 120 29.49 -4.95 -25.00
CA THR A 120 28.36 -4.82 -24.04
C THR A 120 28.53 -3.60 -23.12
N ARG A 121 29.77 -3.30 -22.71
CA ARG A 121 30.06 -2.13 -21.86
C ARG A 121 29.99 -0.81 -22.64
N MET A 122 30.53 -0.77 -23.86
CA MET A 122 30.57 0.45 -24.69
C MET A 122 29.18 0.90 -25.14
N ARG A 123 28.28 -0.05 -25.45
CA ARG A 123 26.89 0.24 -25.84
C ARG A 123 26.02 0.75 -24.68
N GLY A 124 26.46 0.59 -23.43
CA GLY A 124 25.74 0.99 -22.22
C GLY A 124 26.09 2.38 -21.66
N GLN A 125 26.89 3.21 -22.36
CA GLN A 125 27.35 4.54 -21.94
C GLN A 125 28.22 4.56 -20.64
N HIS A 126 29.29 5.35 -20.63
CA HIS A 126 30.22 5.43 -19.50
C HIS A 126 29.68 6.31 -18.38
N ASN A 127 29.28 5.73 -17.25
CA ASN A 127 29.19 6.45 -15.98
C ASN A 127 29.97 5.67 -14.91
N SER A 128 30.98 6.30 -14.31
CA SER A 128 31.82 5.68 -13.27
C SER A 128 31.11 5.56 -11.93
N ASP A 129 30.05 6.33 -11.69
CA ASP A 129 29.32 6.40 -10.41
C ASP A 129 27.99 5.64 -10.46
N MET A 130 27.96 4.57 -11.25
CA MET A 130 26.76 3.75 -11.43
C MET A 130 26.59 2.77 -10.26
N ASN A 131 25.41 2.78 -9.64
CA ASN A 131 25.07 1.76 -8.64
C ASN A 131 24.74 0.41 -9.31
N TYR A 132 24.71 -0.66 -8.51
CA TYR A 132 24.54 -2.02 -9.03
C TYR A 132 23.24 -2.23 -9.82
N SER A 133 22.13 -1.59 -9.41
CA SER A 133 20.84 -1.68 -10.11
C SER A 133 20.93 -1.04 -11.49
N GLN A 134 21.49 0.17 -11.55
CA GLN A 134 21.71 0.87 -12.81
C GLN A 134 22.63 0.08 -13.74
N ALA A 135 23.62 -0.64 -13.20
CA ALA A 135 24.50 -1.52 -13.98
C ALA A 135 23.73 -2.67 -14.63
N LEU A 136 22.83 -3.32 -13.90
CA LEU A 136 22.00 -4.41 -14.42
C LEU A 136 21.03 -3.91 -15.50
N ASP A 137 20.36 -2.77 -15.27
CA ASP A 137 19.44 -2.18 -16.24
C ASP A 137 20.16 -1.83 -17.55
N ARG A 138 21.37 -1.26 -17.45
CA ARG A 138 22.17 -0.93 -18.65
C ARG A 138 22.70 -2.15 -19.38
N ILE A 139 23.06 -3.22 -18.67
CA ILE A 139 23.44 -4.50 -19.28
C ILE A 139 22.24 -5.14 -19.98
N GLY A 140 21.04 -5.04 -19.39
CA GLY A 140 19.78 -5.47 -20.01
C GLY A 140 19.51 -4.71 -21.31
N ALA A 141 19.55 -3.39 -21.27
CA ALA A 141 19.38 -2.55 -22.46
C ALA A 141 20.45 -2.83 -23.54
N ALA A 142 21.72 -3.03 -23.15
CA ALA A 142 22.79 -3.36 -24.08
C ALA A 142 22.58 -4.73 -24.76
N LYS A 143 22.01 -5.71 -24.04
CA LYS A 143 21.62 -7.03 -24.57
C LYS A 143 20.47 -6.91 -25.57
N ASP A 144 19.50 -6.05 -25.29
CA ASP A 144 18.37 -5.81 -26.20
C ASP A 144 18.86 -5.15 -27.49
N ILE A 145 19.73 -4.14 -27.37
CA ILE A 145 20.39 -3.48 -28.52
C ILE A 145 21.24 -4.47 -29.33
N ASP A 146 22.03 -5.32 -28.67
CA ASP A 146 22.82 -6.35 -29.34
C ASP A 146 21.92 -7.37 -30.07
N THR A 147 20.75 -7.69 -29.50
CA THR A 147 19.75 -8.54 -30.16
C THR A 147 19.15 -7.86 -31.39
N VAL A 148 18.94 -6.54 -31.34
CA VAL A 148 18.50 -5.76 -32.51
C VAL A 148 19.56 -5.77 -33.60
N PHE A 149 20.84 -5.50 -33.29
CA PHE A 149 21.91 -5.54 -34.29
C PHE A 149 22.13 -6.94 -34.88
N LYS A 150 21.99 -8.00 -34.08
CA LYS A 150 22.04 -9.38 -34.59
C LYS A 150 20.88 -9.71 -35.54
N LYS A 151 19.71 -9.10 -35.34
CA LYS A 151 18.55 -9.25 -36.22
C LYS A 151 18.62 -8.35 -37.45
N HIS A 152 19.32 -7.22 -37.37
CA HIS A 152 19.45 -6.20 -38.39
C HIS A 152 20.93 -5.79 -38.56
N PRO A 153 21.76 -6.62 -39.20
CA PRO A 153 23.19 -6.39 -39.33
C PRO A 153 23.54 -5.12 -40.12
N ASP A 154 22.63 -4.67 -40.99
CA ASP A 154 22.73 -3.44 -41.78
C ASP A 154 22.80 -2.18 -40.90
N LEU A 155 22.12 -2.18 -39.74
CA LEU A 155 22.16 -1.07 -38.77
C LEU A 155 23.53 -0.88 -38.11
N GLU A 156 24.40 -1.89 -38.13
CA GLU A 156 25.76 -1.80 -37.56
C GLU A 156 26.73 -1.03 -38.49
N THR A 157 26.39 -0.87 -39.77
CA THR A 157 27.29 -0.29 -40.79
C THR A 157 27.13 1.22 -41.03
N GLN A 158 26.09 1.86 -40.50
CA GLN A 158 25.88 3.31 -40.61
C GLN A 158 26.47 4.08 -39.42
N SER A 159 27.80 4.12 -39.32
CA SER A 159 28.46 5.05 -38.39
C SER A 159 28.76 6.37 -39.11
N TYR A 160 28.11 7.45 -38.69
CA TYR A 160 28.50 8.82 -39.05
C TYR A 160 29.89 9.09 -38.44
N SER A 161 30.95 8.84 -39.21
CA SER A 161 32.32 9.18 -38.83
C SER A 161 32.43 10.70 -38.72
N TRP A 162 32.88 11.19 -37.57
CA TRP A 162 33.30 12.58 -37.42
C TRP A 162 34.38 12.90 -38.46
N VAL A 163 34.15 13.89 -39.31
CA VAL A 163 35.13 14.39 -40.28
C VAL A 163 35.76 15.65 -39.67
N GLY A 164 37.00 15.54 -39.19
CA GLY A 164 37.74 16.68 -38.62
C GLY A 164 38.94 16.25 -37.78
N ASP A 165 39.94 17.14 -37.68
CA ASP A 165 41.13 16.95 -36.83
C ASP A 165 40.73 17.17 -35.35
N VAL A 166 40.66 16.09 -34.59
CA VAL A 166 40.21 16.10 -33.19
C VAL A 166 41.37 16.33 -32.20
N VAL A 167 42.54 16.75 -32.69
CA VAL A 167 43.70 17.04 -31.85
C VAL A 167 43.42 18.29 -31.01
N VAL A 168 43.54 18.14 -29.69
CA VAL A 168 43.49 19.26 -28.73
C VAL A 168 44.51 20.31 -29.15
N SER A 169 44.09 21.57 -29.31
CA SER A 169 44.79 22.75 -29.88
C SER A 169 44.65 23.02 -31.39
N HIS A 170 43.97 22.15 -32.14
CA HIS A 170 43.66 22.37 -33.58
C HIS A 170 42.17 22.66 -33.85
N CYS A 171 41.34 22.73 -32.82
CA CYS A 171 39.94 23.15 -32.93
C CYS A 171 39.85 24.68 -32.89
N ASP A 172 39.52 25.30 -34.02
CA ASP A 172 39.21 26.73 -34.09
C ASP A 172 37.83 26.99 -33.45
N LEU A 173 37.82 27.02 -32.12
CA LEU A 173 36.61 27.24 -31.31
C LEU A 173 35.89 28.53 -31.68
N PRO A 174 36.57 29.67 -31.96
CA PRO A 174 35.91 30.86 -32.48
C PRO A 174 35.12 30.62 -33.77
N SER A 175 35.71 29.93 -34.75
CA SER A 175 35.02 29.63 -36.02
C SER A 175 33.88 28.63 -35.82
N ALA A 176 34.08 27.58 -35.01
CA ALA A 176 33.03 26.60 -34.71
C ALA A 176 31.85 27.23 -33.95
N TRP A 177 32.13 28.15 -33.02
CA TRP A 177 31.12 28.92 -32.30
C TRP A 177 30.34 29.82 -33.26
N LYS A 178 31.05 30.57 -34.10
CA LYS A 178 30.43 31.43 -35.11
C LYS A 178 29.54 30.63 -36.07
N ASP A 179 30.04 29.52 -36.62
CA ASP A 179 29.27 28.65 -37.51
C ASP A 179 28.05 28.06 -36.80
N GLY A 180 28.17 27.74 -35.51
CA GLY A 180 27.06 27.28 -34.67
C GLY A 180 26.00 28.37 -34.47
N CYS A 181 26.43 29.59 -34.12
CA CYS A 181 25.56 30.75 -33.99
C CYS A 181 24.86 31.09 -35.31
N ASP A 182 25.56 31.07 -36.43
CA ASP A 182 25.01 31.37 -37.75
C ASP A 182 23.95 30.32 -38.14
N LYS A 183 24.24 29.02 -37.92
CA LYS A 183 23.25 27.94 -38.14
C LYS A 183 22.04 28.04 -37.22
N ALA A 184 22.26 28.33 -35.93
CA ALA A 184 21.17 28.52 -34.98
C ALA A 184 20.32 29.73 -35.35
N LEU A 185 20.94 30.84 -35.76
CA LEU A 185 20.25 32.03 -36.25
C LEU A 185 19.41 31.73 -37.49
N THR A 186 19.94 30.96 -38.46
CA THR A 186 19.15 30.51 -39.62
C THR A 186 17.91 29.73 -39.17
N VAL A 187 18.07 28.71 -38.32
CA VAL A 187 16.95 27.89 -37.83
C VAL A 187 15.92 28.72 -37.06
N LEU A 188 16.37 29.62 -36.18
CA LEU A 188 15.46 30.47 -35.39
C LEU A 188 14.76 31.53 -36.26
N THR A 189 15.43 32.05 -37.29
CA THR A 189 14.83 32.98 -38.27
C THR A 189 13.79 32.27 -39.12
N ASP A 190 14.10 31.05 -39.58
CA ASP A 190 13.16 30.21 -40.35
C ASP A 190 11.95 29.80 -39.49
N ALA A 191 12.12 29.70 -38.17
CA ALA A 191 11.03 29.46 -37.22
C ALA A 191 10.23 30.74 -36.85
N HIS A 192 10.51 31.88 -37.50
CA HIS A 192 9.88 33.18 -37.24
C HIS A 192 10.00 33.67 -35.79
N MET A 193 11.08 33.30 -35.09
CA MET A 193 11.34 33.84 -33.76
C MET A 193 11.78 35.31 -33.86
N SER A 194 11.35 36.11 -32.88
CA SER A 194 11.75 37.52 -32.75
C SER A 194 13.27 37.66 -32.81
N ALA A 195 13.78 38.66 -33.55
CA ALA A 195 15.20 38.96 -33.63
C ALA A 195 15.86 39.18 -32.25
N VAL A 196 15.07 39.60 -31.25
CA VAL A 196 15.51 39.74 -29.85
C VAL A 196 15.89 38.40 -29.24
N CYS A 197 15.22 37.30 -29.61
CA CYS A 197 15.53 35.96 -29.12
C CYS A 197 16.81 35.38 -29.73
N CYS A 198 17.35 36.02 -30.78
CA CYS A 198 18.50 35.54 -31.54
C CYS A 198 19.77 36.39 -31.30
N ALA A 199 19.71 37.36 -30.37
CA ALA A 199 20.84 38.22 -30.01
C ALA A 199 21.87 37.51 -29.12
N PHE A 200 22.48 36.42 -29.61
CA PHE A 200 23.40 35.56 -28.84
C PHE A 200 24.53 36.35 -28.16
N ASN A 201 25.10 37.34 -28.85
CA ASN A 201 26.14 38.19 -28.28
C ASN A 201 25.65 38.99 -27.08
N GLU A 202 24.41 39.47 -27.10
CA GLU A 202 23.83 40.22 -25.99
C GLU A 202 23.55 39.30 -24.81
N PHE A 203 22.97 38.11 -25.06
CA PHE A 203 22.71 37.11 -24.03
C PHE A 203 23.98 36.60 -23.33
N PHE A 204 25.02 36.27 -24.09
CA PHE A 204 26.27 35.72 -23.54
C PHE A 204 27.28 36.80 -23.15
N SER A 205 27.00 38.08 -23.40
CA SER A 205 27.78 39.18 -22.83
C SER A 205 27.46 39.44 -21.35
N GLN A 206 26.36 38.88 -20.84
CA GLN A 206 25.99 39.00 -19.43
C GLN A 206 26.92 38.16 -18.56
N ASP A 207 27.40 38.75 -17.46
CA ASP A 207 28.38 38.08 -16.60
C ASP A 207 27.79 36.83 -15.95
N GLY A 208 28.50 35.71 -16.07
CA GLY A 208 28.05 34.40 -15.60
C GLY A 208 27.09 33.64 -16.52
N CYS A 209 26.66 34.21 -17.66
CA CYS A 209 25.85 33.53 -18.66
C CYS A 209 26.73 32.79 -19.70
N ASP A 210 26.47 31.50 -19.91
CA ASP A 210 27.05 30.72 -21.01
C ASP A 210 26.05 29.68 -21.54
N LEU A 211 26.46 28.88 -22.54
CA LEU A 211 25.65 27.81 -23.13
C LEU A 211 25.04 26.84 -22.09
N MET A 212 25.78 26.53 -21.02
CA MET A 212 25.36 25.60 -19.97
C MET A 212 24.60 26.30 -18.84
N ARG A 213 24.76 27.63 -18.74
CA ARG A 213 24.20 28.51 -17.70
C ARG A 213 23.51 29.71 -18.35
N PRO A 214 22.45 29.52 -19.15
CA PRO A 214 21.85 30.60 -19.94
C PRO A 214 21.18 31.68 -19.07
N TRP A 215 20.97 31.43 -17.77
CA TRP A 215 20.37 32.39 -16.83
C TRP A 215 21.37 33.04 -15.87
N GLY A 216 22.67 32.81 -16.07
CA GLY A 216 23.69 33.36 -15.20
C GLY A 216 23.75 32.70 -13.82
N ALA A 217 24.47 33.34 -12.90
CA ALA A 217 24.47 33.01 -11.46
C ALA A 217 24.76 31.53 -11.12
N ASN A 218 25.60 30.84 -11.90
CA ASN A 218 25.92 29.41 -11.73
C ASN A 218 24.72 28.44 -11.79
N LYS A 219 23.60 28.85 -12.38
CA LYS A 219 22.42 27.99 -12.52
C LYS A 219 22.51 27.13 -13.77
N TYR A 220 22.60 25.82 -13.59
CA TYR A 220 22.58 24.85 -14.68
C TYR A 220 21.14 24.45 -15.01
N LEU A 221 20.87 24.26 -16.30
CA LEU A 221 19.63 23.64 -16.77
C LEU A 221 19.44 22.25 -16.13
N GLY A 222 18.37 22.09 -15.35
CA GLY A 222 17.99 20.81 -14.75
C GLY A 222 18.51 20.54 -13.34
N ILE A 223 19.24 21.48 -12.73
CA ILE A 223 19.61 21.42 -11.31
C ILE A 223 18.78 22.46 -10.57
N SER A 224 17.66 22.04 -9.97
CA SER A 224 16.89 22.90 -9.09
C SER A 224 17.54 22.92 -7.70
N ASP A 225 17.99 24.09 -7.26
CA ASP A 225 18.32 24.34 -5.85
C ASP A 225 17.01 24.31 -5.04
N VAL A 226 16.58 23.13 -4.60
CA VAL A 226 15.46 22.98 -3.67
C VAL A 226 16.03 22.91 -2.25
N GLU A 227 16.51 24.05 -1.75
CA GLU A 227 16.51 24.33 -0.31
C GLU A 227 15.89 25.72 -0.06
N GLY A 228 14.59 25.67 0.26
CA GLY A 228 13.75 26.67 0.94
C GLY A 228 14.28 28.08 1.18
N VAL A 229 14.16 28.96 0.19
CA VAL A 229 14.08 30.42 0.43
C VAL A 229 12.81 30.94 -0.25
N GLU A 230 11.88 31.44 0.55
CA GLU A 230 10.64 32.10 0.12
C GLU A 230 10.95 33.29 -0.79
N LEU A 231 10.56 33.20 -2.06
CA LEU A 231 10.59 34.32 -3.00
C LEU A 231 9.37 35.21 -2.76
N SER A 232 9.62 36.38 -2.18
CA SER A 232 8.68 37.50 -2.10
C SER A 232 8.28 37.95 -3.51
N THR A 233 6.99 37.80 -3.84
CA THR A 233 6.40 38.24 -5.10
C THR A 233 6.19 39.76 -5.12
N ASN A 234 7.05 40.49 -5.84
CA ASN A 234 6.71 41.81 -6.38
C ASN A 234 6.47 41.66 -7.88
N SER A 235 5.22 41.41 -8.25
CA SER A 235 4.77 41.33 -9.64
C SER A 235 4.52 42.73 -10.18
N THR A 236 5.32 43.14 -11.17
CA THR A 236 5.11 44.35 -11.97
C THR A 236 3.96 44.10 -12.95
N SER A 237 2.90 44.88 -12.83
CA SER A 237 1.67 44.79 -13.64
C SER A 237 1.85 45.41 -15.04
N PHE A 238 1.38 44.71 -16.08
CA PHE A 238 0.97 45.30 -17.35
C PHE A 238 -0.57 45.42 -17.41
N PRO A 239 -1.14 46.37 -18.19
CA PRO A 239 -2.49 46.85 -18.00
C PRO A 239 -3.56 45.97 -18.67
N ASN A 240 -4.65 45.72 -17.94
CA ASN A 240 -5.87 45.08 -18.41
C ASN A 240 -6.78 46.08 -19.14
N THR A 241 -7.29 45.69 -20.30
CA THR A 241 -8.42 46.34 -20.98
C THR A 241 -9.68 45.52 -20.73
N ALA A 242 -10.69 46.14 -20.12
CA ALA A 242 -11.98 45.55 -19.80
C ALA A 242 -12.95 45.63 -20.99
N VAL A 243 -13.74 44.57 -21.20
CA VAL A 243 -15.01 44.62 -21.95
C VAL A 243 -16.04 43.77 -21.17
N SER A 244 -17.25 44.31 -21.07
CA SER A 244 -18.40 43.83 -20.28
C SER A 244 -19.51 43.27 -21.18
N SER A 245 -20.37 42.47 -20.55
CA SER A 245 -21.78 42.16 -20.92
C SER A 245 -21.93 41.02 -21.96
N GLU A 246 -22.93 40.14 -21.92
CA GLU A 246 -24.27 40.20 -21.33
C GLU A 246 -24.92 38.79 -21.25
N SER A 247 -25.85 38.61 -20.31
CA SER A 247 -26.65 37.39 -20.10
C SER A 247 -27.83 37.27 -21.08
N LEU A 248 -28.18 36.06 -21.52
CA LEU A 248 -29.53 35.72 -21.97
C LEU A 248 -29.98 34.33 -21.49
N LEU A 249 -31.14 34.33 -20.82
CA LEU A 249 -32.02 33.20 -20.51
C LEU A 249 -32.86 32.83 -21.75
N LEU A 250 -33.34 31.59 -21.83
CA LEU A 250 -34.70 31.13 -22.23
C LEU A 250 -34.68 29.59 -22.42
N VAL A 251 -35.39 28.84 -21.58
CA VAL A 251 -36.71 28.19 -21.81
C VAL A 251 -36.61 26.73 -22.23
N ALA A 252 -37.13 25.88 -21.35
CA ALA A 252 -37.35 24.46 -21.53
C ALA A 252 -38.69 24.21 -22.22
N GLY A 253 -38.71 23.25 -23.15
CA GLY A 253 -39.91 22.61 -23.68
C GLY A 253 -39.67 21.09 -23.76
N PRO A 254 -40.65 20.24 -23.40
CA PRO A 254 -40.47 18.79 -23.38
C PRO A 254 -40.96 18.18 -24.69
N THR A 255 -40.27 17.15 -25.18
CA THR A 255 -40.82 16.26 -26.20
C THR A 255 -40.39 14.82 -25.92
N SER A 256 -41.40 13.99 -25.73
CA SER A 256 -41.39 12.53 -25.73
C SER A 256 -41.19 11.96 -27.14
N VAL A 257 -40.62 10.75 -27.24
CA VAL A 257 -41.17 9.54 -27.92
C VAL A 257 -40.01 8.57 -28.25
N GLU A 258 -40.35 7.30 -28.10
CA GLU A 258 -39.64 6.03 -28.29
C GLU A 258 -39.04 5.83 -29.70
N GLU A 259 -37.96 5.05 -29.79
CA GLU A 259 -37.87 3.73 -30.47
C GLU A 259 -36.42 3.39 -30.81
N GLU A 260 -36.04 2.13 -30.56
CA GLU A 260 -34.79 1.51 -30.99
C GLU A 260 -34.67 1.47 -32.53
N PRO A 261 -33.44 1.32 -33.03
CA PRO A 261 -33.19 0.05 -33.70
C PRO A 261 -31.85 -0.60 -33.34
N GLU A 262 -31.90 -1.93 -33.36
CA GLU A 262 -30.79 -2.87 -33.37
C GLU A 262 -29.64 -2.45 -34.33
N LEU A 263 -28.40 -2.56 -33.87
CA LEU A 263 -27.23 -2.50 -34.73
C LEU A 263 -26.27 -3.66 -34.43
N ASP A 264 -26.17 -4.55 -35.41
CA ASP A 264 -25.25 -5.68 -35.46
C ASP A 264 -23.90 -5.19 -36.04
N LYS A 265 -22.80 -5.40 -35.28
CA LYS A 265 -21.37 -5.45 -35.67
C LYS A 265 -20.68 -4.17 -36.19
N ASP A 266 -19.51 -3.82 -35.61
CA ASP A 266 -18.25 -3.91 -36.34
C ASP A 266 -16.98 -3.72 -35.48
N VAL A 267 -15.92 -4.38 -35.93
CA VAL A 267 -14.52 -4.29 -35.44
C VAL A 267 -13.96 -2.93 -35.85
N LEU A 268 -13.38 -2.18 -34.90
CA LEU A 268 -12.76 -0.89 -35.22
C LEU A 268 -11.67 -1.05 -36.30
N THR A 269 -11.88 -0.45 -37.47
CA THR A 269 -10.89 -0.47 -38.55
C THR A 269 -9.80 0.58 -38.30
N LEU A 270 -8.69 0.46 -39.01
CA LEU A 270 -7.56 1.42 -38.97
C LEU A 270 -8.01 2.87 -39.25
N GLU A 271 -9.14 3.05 -39.93
CA GLU A 271 -9.72 4.36 -40.26
C GLU A 271 -10.41 5.04 -39.07
N GLU A 272 -11.00 4.26 -38.14
CA GLU A 272 -11.75 4.77 -36.99
C GLU A 272 -10.85 5.14 -35.80
N ALA A 273 -9.69 4.50 -35.66
CA ALA A 273 -8.69 4.90 -34.67
C ALA A 273 -8.02 6.24 -35.02
N LEU A 274 -7.99 6.63 -36.30
CA LEU A 274 -7.35 7.84 -36.80
C LEU A 274 -8.24 9.10 -36.76
N THR A 275 -9.52 8.97 -36.40
CA THR A 275 -10.46 10.10 -36.28
C THR A 275 -10.57 10.67 -34.87
N HIS A 276 -10.13 9.93 -33.84
CA HIS A 276 -10.40 10.28 -32.44
C HIS A 276 -9.37 11.24 -31.79
N ASP A 277 -8.22 11.51 -32.45
CA ASP A 277 -7.06 12.19 -31.84
C ASP A 277 -6.83 13.65 -32.29
N VAL A 278 -7.71 14.24 -33.10
CA VAL A 278 -7.55 15.64 -33.55
C VAL A 278 -8.84 16.44 -33.35
N ALA A 279 -9.08 16.88 -32.12
CA ALA A 279 -10.11 17.87 -31.80
C ALA A 279 -9.54 18.98 -30.92
N PHE A 280 -8.76 19.90 -31.51
CA PHE A 280 -8.52 21.23 -30.94
C PHE A 280 -8.36 22.29 -32.04
N GLY A 281 -9.31 23.22 -32.09
CA GLY A 281 -9.12 24.62 -32.51
C GLY A 281 -9.18 24.95 -34.01
N SER A 282 -10.36 25.32 -34.51
CA SER A 282 -10.47 26.16 -35.72
C SER A 282 -10.62 27.64 -35.32
N PRO A 283 -9.83 28.58 -35.87
CA PRO A 283 -10.19 29.98 -35.90
C PRO A 283 -10.95 30.32 -37.20
N ASN A 284 -11.95 31.20 -37.10
CA ASN A 284 -12.68 31.81 -38.21
C ASN A 284 -11.72 32.52 -39.19
N ILE A 285 -11.90 32.30 -40.49
CA ILE A 285 -11.33 33.14 -41.55
C ILE A 285 -12.42 33.39 -42.61
N ASP A 286 -12.70 34.67 -42.86
CA ASP A 286 -13.50 35.19 -43.97
C ASP A 286 -12.74 35.01 -45.31
N HIS A 287 -13.49 34.68 -46.38
CA HIS A 287 -12.97 34.52 -47.73
C HIS A 287 -13.22 35.76 -48.62
N ASP A 288 -12.23 36.12 -49.43
CA ASP A 288 -12.42 36.68 -50.79
C ASP A 288 -11.36 36.04 -51.75
N PRO A 289 -11.65 35.77 -53.05
CA PRO A 289 -10.94 34.77 -53.83
C PRO A 289 -10.06 35.32 -54.96
N THR A 290 -8.94 34.65 -55.30
CA THR A 290 -8.43 34.57 -56.69
C THR A 290 -7.50 33.33 -56.94
N ILE A 291 -8.06 32.38 -57.71
CA ILE A 291 -7.58 31.32 -58.68
C ILE A 291 -6.08 31.32 -59.14
N PRO A 292 -5.50 30.24 -59.75
CA PRO A 292 -5.47 28.78 -59.47
C PRO A 292 -4.02 28.19 -59.41
N SER A 293 -3.87 26.94 -58.94
CA SER A 293 -2.95 25.98 -59.56
C SER A 293 -3.29 24.54 -59.20
N THR A 294 -3.11 23.67 -60.18
CA THR A 294 -3.60 22.30 -60.32
C THR A 294 -2.90 21.30 -59.40
N SER A 295 -3.62 20.81 -58.40
CA SER A 295 -3.38 19.52 -57.74
C SER A 295 -4.71 18.82 -57.53
N HIS A 296 -4.72 17.49 -57.60
CA HIS A 296 -5.90 16.63 -57.46
C HIS A 296 -6.78 17.05 -56.26
N PRO A 297 -8.11 17.21 -56.42
CA PRO A 297 -8.98 17.89 -55.45
C PRO A 297 -9.12 17.20 -54.08
N ASP A 298 -8.64 15.96 -53.92
CA ASP A 298 -8.87 15.16 -52.71
C ASP A 298 -7.60 14.90 -51.87
N THR A 299 -6.45 15.50 -52.22
CA THR A 299 -5.24 15.36 -51.40
C THR A 299 -5.18 16.53 -50.41
N PRO A 300 -5.21 16.27 -49.08
CA PRO A 300 -5.07 17.35 -48.10
C PRO A 300 -3.74 18.09 -48.31
N ALA A 301 -3.74 19.39 -48.01
CA ALA A 301 -2.50 20.16 -48.02
C ALA A 301 -1.48 19.51 -47.05
N LEU A 302 -0.24 19.38 -47.51
CA LEU A 302 0.86 18.87 -46.71
C LEU A 302 0.99 19.70 -45.43
N VAL A 303 1.10 19.05 -44.27
CA VAL A 303 1.15 19.75 -42.98
C VAL A 303 2.39 20.66 -42.96
N SER A 304 2.16 21.97 -42.97
CA SER A 304 3.22 22.99 -42.99
C SER A 304 3.05 23.93 -41.81
N GLY A 305 4.12 24.16 -41.06
CA GLY A 305 4.17 25.09 -39.94
C GLY A 305 5.55 25.13 -39.31
N PRO A 306 5.84 26.12 -38.45
CA PRO A 306 7.14 26.25 -37.80
C PRO A 306 7.50 24.98 -37.03
N GLY A 307 8.65 24.36 -37.36
CA GLY A 307 9.12 23.13 -36.70
C GLY A 307 8.51 21.82 -37.23
N ILE A 308 7.70 21.85 -38.29
CA ILE A 308 7.14 20.66 -38.94
C ILE A 308 7.98 20.34 -40.18
N ASN A 309 8.72 19.23 -40.16
CA ASN A 309 9.39 18.71 -41.35
C ASN A 309 8.40 17.84 -42.15
N PRO A 310 8.03 18.23 -43.39
CA PRO A 310 7.07 17.46 -44.17
C PRO A 310 7.51 16.02 -44.46
N ASP A 311 8.83 15.79 -44.52
CA ASP A 311 9.39 14.46 -44.73
C ASP A 311 9.16 13.51 -43.55
N ASP A 312 8.82 14.01 -42.37
CA ASP A 312 8.51 13.17 -41.21
C ASP A 312 7.07 12.64 -41.22
N TYR A 313 6.26 13.02 -42.19
CA TYR A 313 4.87 12.58 -42.34
C TYR A 313 4.70 11.64 -43.53
N LEU A 314 3.80 10.68 -43.40
CA LEU A 314 3.39 9.77 -44.47
C LEU A 314 1.90 9.96 -44.74
N LEU A 315 1.52 10.07 -46.01
CA LEU A 315 0.12 10.09 -46.40
C LEU A 315 -0.45 8.67 -46.33
N VAL A 316 -1.27 8.39 -45.33
CA VAL A 316 -1.87 7.07 -45.06
C VAL A 316 -3.39 7.27 -45.01
N TYR A 317 -4.12 6.62 -45.93
CA TYR A 317 -5.57 6.76 -46.12
C TYR A 317 -6.05 8.22 -46.21
N GLY A 318 -5.34 9.05 -46.98
CA GLY A 318 -5.71 10.45 -47.18
C GLY A 318 -5.45 11.36 -45.98
N LYS A 319 -4.70 10.92 -44.96
CA LYS A 319 -4.26 11.76 -43.83
C LYS A 319 -2.74 11.69 -43.66
N TYR A 320 -2.10 12.80 -43.33
CA TYR A 320 -0.67 12.82 -43.01
C TYR A 320 -0.45 12.35 -41.56
N ILE A 321 0.24 11.23 -41.39
CA ILE A 321 0.57 10.65 -40.08
C ILE A 321 2.08 10.74 -39.87
N TYR A 322 2.51 11.18 -38.69
CA TYR A 322 3.92 11.27 -38.33
C TYR A 322 4.56 9.88 -38.26
N LYS A 323 5.74 9.71 -38.88
CA LYS A 323 6.49 8.44 -38.95
C LYS A 323 6.76 7.85 -37.56
N GLU A 324 7.02 8.68 -36.56
CA GLU A 324 7.25 8.21 -35.19
C GLU A 324 6.00 7.54 -34.59
N THR A 325 4.79 8.04 -34.90
CA THR A 325 3.53 7.43 -34.45
C THR A 325 3.38 6.03 -35.05
N ILE A 326 3.71 5.87 -36.33
CA ILE A 326 3.69 4.58 -37.04
C ILE A 326 4.74 3.62 -36.45
N CYS A 327 5.98 4.09 -36.22
CA CYS A 327 7.03 3.29 -35.59
C CYS A 327 6.68 2.87 -34.15
N ARG A 328 6.10 3.78 -33.34
CA ARG A 328 5.66 3.46 -31.97
C ARG A 328 4.54 2.42 -31.97
N TRP A 329 3.63 2.46 -32.94
CA TRP A 329 2.56 1.48 -33.08
C TRP A 329 3.07 0.11 -33.56
N LEU A 330 4.01 0.09 -34.51
CA LEU A 330 4.68 -1.12 -35.00
C LEU A 330 5.55 -1.81 -33.95
N LEU A 331 6.30 -1.02 -33.17
CA LEU A 331 7.18 -1.54 -32.12
C LEU A 331 6.43 -1.85 -30.81
N ASN A 332 5.27 -1.23 -30.60
CA ASN A 332 4.49 -1.37 -29.38
C ASN A 332 3.00 -1.49 -29.73
N LYS A 333 2.59 -2.72 -30.09
CA LYS A 333 1.24 -3.08 -30.57
C LYS A 333 0.08 -2.68 -29.61
N HIS A 334 0.41 -2.19 -28.42
CA HIS A 334 -0.52 -1.86 -27.34
C HIS A 334 -0.25 -0.48 -26.71
N PHE A 335 0.20 0.49 -27.51
CA PHE A 335 0.41 1.86 -27.03
C PHE A 335 -0.89 2.49 -26.51
N ILE A 336 -0.91 2.92 -25.24
CA ILE A 336 -1.92 3.80 -24.65
C ILE A 336 -1.28 5.19 -24.50
N ALA A 337 -1.94 6.23 -25.02
CA ALA A 337 -1.41 7.58 -24.98
C ALA A 337 -1.25 8.10 -23.54
N LYS A 338 -0.02 8.48 -23.19
CA LYS A 338 0.40 9.25 -21.99
C LYS A 338 -0.08 8.74 -20.62
N SER A 339 0.52 7.64 -20.13
CA SER A 339 0.81 7.50 -18.70
C SER A 339 2.13 8.21 -18.39
N LEU A 340 2.14 9.09 -17.38
CA LEU A 340 3.35 9.76 -16.88
C LEU A 340 4.28 8.79 -16.10
N ASN A 341 3.86 7.54 -15.90
CA ASN A 341 4.60 6.59 -15.08
C ASN A 341 5.50 5.68 -15.94
N ARG A 342 6.80 6.00 -15.99
CA ARG A 342 7.80 5.25 -16.79
C ARG A 342 7.87 3.77 -16.43
N GLN A 343 7.49 3.37 -15.21
CA GLN A 343 7.61 2.01 -14.70
C GLN A 343 6.50 1.06 -15.18
N GLU A 344 5.34 1.58 -15.58
CA GLU A 344 4.25 0.77 -16.17
C GLU A 344 4.63 0.21 -17.56
N ARG A 345 5.65 0.76 -18.21
CA ARG A 345 6.07 0.36 -19.56
C ARG A 345 6.90 -0.93 -19.61
N VAL A 346 7.35 -1.48 -18.47
CA VAL A 346 8.39 -2.54 -18.48
C VAL A 346 8.01 -3.83 -17.74
N TYR A 347 6.94 -3.85 -16.92
CA TYR A 347 6.73 -4.96 -15.96
C TYR A 347 5.53 -5.90 -16.22
N SER A 348 4.93 -5.87 -17.41
CA SER A 348 3.82 -6.78 -17.71
C SER A 348 4.31 -8.11 -18.30
N ILE A 349 4.11 -9.17 -17.50
CA ILE A 349 3.92 -10.57 -17.92
C ILE A 349 5.21 -11.39 -18.10
N ARG A 350 5.73 -11.88 -16.96
CA ARG A 350 6.14 -13.29 -16.69
C ARG A 350 6.89 -13.34 -15.36
N ARG A 351 6.19 -13.65 -14.27
CA ARG A 351 6.85 -13.94 -12.98
C ARG A 351 6.76 -15.41 -12.62
N SER A 352 7.87 -16.08 -12.88
CA SER A 352 8.35 -17.28 -12.18
C SER A 352 9.79 -17.03 -11.64
N ILE A 353 10.24 -15.76 -11.56
CA ILE A 353 11.68 -15.44 -11.48
C ILE A 353 12.14 -14.87 -10.13
N THR A 354 11.25 -14.36 -9.27
CA THR A 354 11.62 -14.02 -7.89
C THR A 354 11.13 -15.10 -6.93
N GLY A 355 11.82 -16.24 -6.88
CA GLY A 355 11.69 -17.22 -5.79
C GLY A 355 12.21 -16.70 -4.44
N GLY A 356 12.10 -15.39 -4.20
CA GLY A 356 12.57 -14.71 -3.01
C GLY A 356 11.41 -14.44 -2.06
N ASN A 357 11.68 -14.56 -0.77
CA ASN A 357 10.81 -14.20 0.35
C ASN A 357 10.60 -12.66 0.43
N THR A 358 10.33 -12.01 -0.70
CA THR A 358 10.29 -10.56 -0.87
C THR A 358 8.99 -10.16 -1.57
N PHE A 359 8.32 -9.17 -0.99
CA PHE A 359 7.18 -8.47 -1.58
C PHE A 359 7.68 -7.18 -2.24
N ILE A 360 7.23 -6.89 -3.46
CA ILE A 360 7.63 -5.70 -4.22
C ILE A 360 6.42 -4.94 -4.77
N ILE A 361 6.66 -3.72 -5.27
CA ILE A 361 5.62 -2.94 -5.98
C ILE A 361 5.13 -3.73 -7.20
N GLY A 362 3.81 -3.79 -7.37
CA GLY A 362 3.11 -4.60 -8.38
C GLY A 362 2.66 -5.97 -7.88
N ASP A 363 3.14 -6.43 -6.71
CA ASP A 363 2.62 -7.64 -6.08
C ASP A 363 1.23 -7.41 -5.49
N ILE A 364 0.48 -8.50 -5.34
CA ILE A 364 -0.92 -8.46 -4.90
C ILE A 364 -1.00 -8.73 -3.40
N PHE A 365 -1.87 -7.98 -2.74
CA PHE A 365 -2.24 -8.23 -1.37
C PHE A 365 -3.74 -8.09 -1.17
N LEU A 366 -4.24 -8.70 -0.09
CA LEU A 366 -5.60 -8.55 0.39
C LEU A 366 -5.63 -7.61 1.58
N THR A 367 -6.68 -6.81 1.68
CA THR A 367 -6.98 -6.02 2.89
C THR A 367 -8.48 -5.98 3.13
N ILE A 368 -8.84 -5.83 4.39
CA ILE A 368 -10.24 -5.67 4.80
C ILE A 368 -10.64 -4.20 4.67
N ILE A 369 -11.79 -3.94 4.04
CA ILE A 369 -12.29 -2.58 3.82
C ILE A 369 -13.80 -2.48 4.10
N ARG A 370 -14.23 -1.26 4.34
CA ARG A 370 -15.60 -0.88 4.60
C ARG A 370 -16.17 -0.14 3.40
N ILE A 371 -17.35 -0.55 2.96
CA ILE A 371 -18.18 0.16 1.99
C ILE A 371 -19.59 0.25 2.56
N ASN A 372 -20.04 1.46 2.89
CA ASN A 372 -21.28 1.68 3.64
C ASN A 372 -21.27 0.88 4.96
N LEU A 373 -22.30 0.06 5.19
CA LEU A 373 -22.46 -0.84 6.34
C LEU A 373 -21.88 -2.24 6.11
N THR A 374 -21.25 -2.47 4.97
CA THR A 374 -20.71 -3.77 4.59
C THR A 374 -19.20 -3.77 4.74
N LEU A 375 -18.70 -4.85 5.32
CA LEU A 375 -17.29 -5.08 5.52
C LEU A 375 -16.86 -6.29 4.67
N THR A 376 -15.94 -6.05 3.75
CA THR A 376 -15.54 -6.99 2.69
C THR A 376 -14.03 -6.96 2.51
N ILE A 377 -13.48 -7.83 1.67
CA ILE A 377 -12.07 -7.83 1.31
C ILE A 377 -11.87 -7.14 -0.04
N ALA A 378 -10.76 -6.44 -0.20
CA ALA A 378 -10.30 -5.94 -1.48
C ALA A 378 -9.03 -6.68 -1.89
N LEU A 379 -8.97 -7.08 -3.16
CA LEU A 379 -7.76 -7.57 -3.80
C LEU A 379 -7.05 -6.38 -4.45
N VAL A 380 -5.79 -6.14 -4.09
CA VAL A 380 -5.10 -4.89 -4.35
C VAL A 380 -3.76 -5.13 -5.02
N CYS A 381 -3.50 -4.45 -6.13
CA CYS A 381 -2.18 -4.40 -6.74
C CYS A 381 -1.35 -3.27 -6.09
N SER A 382 -0.22 -3.60 -5.46
CA SER A 382 0.61 -2.62 -4.76
C SER A 382 1.20 -1.57 -5.70
N THR A 383 1.02 -0.30 -5.37
CA THR A 383 1.64 0.85 -6.04
C THR A 383 2.76 1.48 -5.21
N SER A 384 2.77 1.29 -3.89
CA SER A 384 3.79 1.79 -2.98
C SER A 384 3.93 0.93 -1.72
N ILE A 385 5.15 0.89 -1.16
CA ILE A 385 5.48 0.22 0.10
C ILE A 385 6.15 1.25 1.02
N GLU A 386 5.61 1.46 2.21
CA GLU A 386 6.19 2.33 3.25
C GLU A 386 6.55 1.46 4.46
N HIS A 387 7.81 1.52 4.91
CA HIS A 387 8.29 0.81 6.11
C HIS A 387 8.99 1.81 7.02
N HIS A 388 8.53 1.94 8.27
CA HIS A 388 8.99 3.00 9.19
C HIS A 388 8.89 4.41 8.60
N SER A 389 7.83 4.69 7.83
CA SER A 389 7.64 5.97 7.14
C SER A 389 8.67 6.31 6.07
N ILE A 390 9.41 5.31 5.58
CA ILE A 390 10.32 5.41 4.45
C ILE A 390 9.75 4.59 3.30
N THR A 391 9.59 5.21 2.13
CA THR A 391 9.19 4.49 0.91
C THR A 391 10.30 3.53 0.47
N CYS A 392 9.93 2.30 0.17
CA CYS A 392 10.85 1.26 -0.29
C CYS A 392 10.31 0.56 -1.54
N HIS A 393 11.21 -0.01 -2.35
CA HIS A 393 10.83 -0.73 -3.57
C HIS A 393 10.46 -2.20 -3.30
N HIS A 394 10.92 -2.73 -2.17
CA HIS A 394 10.70 -4.10 -1.75
C HIS A 394 10.80 -4.21 -0.23
N ILE A 395 10.19 -5.26 0.33
CA ILE A 395 10.26 -5.65 1.74
C ILE A 395 10.28 -7.17 1.82
N LEU A 396 10.84 -7.74 2.90
CA LEU A 396 10.69 -9.18 3.14
C LEU A 396 9.21 -9.51 3.37
N ALA A 397 8.71 -10.59 2.77
CA ALA A 397 7.32 -11.01 2.89
C ALA A 397 6.93 -11.26 4.36
N SER A 398 7.86 -11.79 5.17
CA SER A 398 7.69 -11.95 6.63
C SER A 398 7.45 -10.64 7.38
N ASN A 399 7.86 -9.52 6.82
CA ASN A 399 7.74 -8.20 7.44
C ASN A 399 6.53 -7.43 6.90
N VAL A 400 5.85 -7.88 5.85
CA VAL A 400 4.69 -7.13 5.31
C VAL A 400 3.59 -6.96 6.36
N CYS A 401 3.37 -7.98 7.19
CA CYS A 401 2.28 -8.02 8.16
C CYS A 401 2.58 -7.28 9.47
N THR A 402 3.68 -6.51 9.56
CA THR A 402 4.07 -5.80 10.78
C THR A 402 3.42 -4.41 10.87
N PRO A 403 3.21 -3.86 12.09
CA PRO A 403 2.43 -2.63 12.29
C PRO A 403 3.11 -1.34 11.79
N ASP A 404 4.40 -1.40 11.50
CA ASP A 404 5.26 -0.35 10.96
C ASP A 404 5.30 -0.30 9.43
N VAL A 405 4.62 -1.23 8.76
CA VAL A 405 4.45 -1.27 7.32
C VAL A 405 3.11 -0.67 6.92
N LYS A 406 3.07 0.06 5.80
CA LYS A 406 1.86 0.43 5.08
C LYS A 406 2.02 0.07 3.61
N LEU A 407 0.99 -0.53 3.04
CA LEU A 407 0.92 -0.80 1.60
C LEU A 407 -0.13 0.10 0.98
N THR A 408 0.24 0.75 -0.12
CA THR A 408 -0.71 1.47 -0.98
C THR A 408 -0.89 0.70 -2.27
N GLY A 409 -2.11 0.70 -2.81
CA GLY A 409 -2.39 0.04 -4.08
C GLY A 409 -3.78 0.30 -4.62
N GLN A 410 -4.04 -0.25 -5.81
CA GLN A 410 -5.28 -0.09 -6.55
C GLN A 410 -6.15 -1.35 -6.46
N ILE A 411 -7.46 -1.19 -6.21
CA ILE A 411 -8.39 -2.31 -6.07
C ILE A 411 -8.68 -2.94 -7.44
N LEU A 412 -8.48 -4.24 -7.56
CA LEU A 412 -8.73 -5.02 -8.78
C LEU A 412 -10.23 -5.28 -8.97
N THR A 413 -10.70 -5.24 -10.22
CA THR A 413 -12.07 -5.68 -10.56
C THR A 413 -12.10 -7.19 -10.82
N LEU A 414 -13.00 -7.89 -10.14
CA LEU A 414 -13.10 -9.35 -10.22
C LEU A 414 -14.45 -9.77 -10.81
N ILE A 415 -14.44 -10.86 -11.57
CA ILE A 415 -15.66 -11.56 -12.01
C ILE A 415 -15.67 -12.99 -11.46
N PRO A 416 -16.81 -13.49 -10.99
CA PRO A 416 -16.92 -14.87 -10.56
C PRO A 416 -17.02 -15.80 -11.78
N THR A 417 -16.46 -17.00 -11.66
CA THR A 417 -16.71 -18.12 -12.58
C THR A 417 -18.14 -18.66 -12.39
N HIS A 418 -18.76 -19.21 -13.44
CA HIS A 418 -20.12 -19.80 -13.41
C HIS A 418 -20.23 -21.15 -12.69
N GLN A 419 -19.29 -21.47 -11.81
CA GLN A 419 -19.35 -22.67 -11.01
C GLN A 419 -20.33 -22.49 -9.84
N PRO A 420 -20.85 -23.58 -9.24
CA PRO A 420 -21.57 -23.50 -7.97
C PRO A 420 -20.76 -22.70 -6.94
N VAL A 421 -21.43 -22.01 -6.02
CA VAL A 421 -20.78 -21.10 -5.04
C VAL A 421 -19.61 -21.77 -4.30
N GLU A 422 -19.72 -23.06 -3.97
CA GLU A 422 -18.68 -23.84 -3.28
C GLU A 422 -17.38 -24.04 -4.09
N GLN A 423 -17.45 -23.91 -5.41
CA GLN A 423 -16.32 -24.05 -6.35
C GLN A 423 -16.00 -22.73 -7.06
N CYS A 424 -16.72 -21.66 -6.73
CA CYS A 424 -16.54 -20.37 -7.36
C CYS A 424 -15.10 -19.89 -7.23
N SER A 425 -14.56 -19.36 -8.32
CA SER A 425 -13.28 -18.67 -8.36
C SER A 425 -13.48 -17.29 -8.96
N TRP A 426 -12.55 -16.39 -8.67
CA TRP A 426 -12.56 -15.02 -9.12
C TRP A 426 -11.45 -14.76 -10.11
N LEU A 427 -11.81 -14.16 -11.24
CA LEU A 427 -10.89 -13.78 -12.30
C LEU A 427 -10.71 -12.27 -12.30
N TRP A 428 -9.47 -11.81 -12.39
CA TRP A 428 -9.21 -10.39 -12.62
C TRP A 428 -9.60 -10.00 -14.05
N MET A 429 -10.41 -8.94 -14.21
CA MET A 429 -10.82 -8.47 -15.54
C MET A 429 -9.70 -7.76 -16.31
N GLY A 430 -8.63 -7.32 -15.63
CA GLY A 430 -7.62 -6.45 -16.21
C GLY A 430 -7.90 -4.96 -16.00
N ASP A 431 -8.90 -4.60 -15.20
CA ASP A 431 -9.22 -3.22 -14.83
C ASP A 431 -9.18 -3.04 -13.29
N TYR A 432 -9.38 -1.81 -12.85
CA TYR A 432 -9.40 -1.40 -11.46
C TYR A 432 -10.74 -0.76 -11.10
N VAL A 433 -11.13 -0.87 -9.83
CA VAL A 433 -12.37 -0.25 -9.34
C VAL A 433 -12.24 1.25 -9.46
N LYS A 434 -13.27 1.90 -10.02
CA LYS A 434 -13.32 3.35 -10.23
C LYS A 434 -14.43 3.97 -9.39
N THR A 435 -14.21 5.21 -8.95
CA THR A 435 -15.22 6.02 -8.27
C THR A 435 -15.31 7.40 -8.92
N ARG A 436 -16.48 8.04 -8.81
CA ARG A 436 -16.68 9.41 -9.28
C ARG A 436 -16.02 10.37 -8.30
N SER A 437 -15.05 11.14 -8.78
CA SER A 437 -14.42 12.22 -8.05
C SER A 437 -14.82 13.55 -8.68
N GLU A 438 -15.32 14.48 -7.87
CA GLU A 438 -15.50 15.87 -8.29
C GLU A 438 -14.13 16.49 -8.55
N ILE A 439 -13.99 17.20 -9.68
CA ILE A 439 -12.79 18.00 -9.94
C ILE A 439 -12.91 19.29 -9.13
N GLN A 440 -11.92 19.60 -8.30
CA GLN A 440 -11.93 20.84 -7.53
C GLN A 440 -12.10 22.06 -8.46
N GLY A 441 -13.16 22.84 -8.22
CA GLY A 441 -13.46 24.08 -8.96
C GLY A 441 -14.39 23.93 -10.16
N ILE A 442 -14.79 22.71 -10.55
CA ILE A 442 -15.73 22.48 -11.66
C ILE A 442 -16.83 21.52 -11.20
N LYS A 443 -18.09 21.75 -11.59
CA LYS A 443 -19.21 20.81 -11.34
C LYS A 443 -19.10 19.49 -12.15
N GLN A 444 -17.97 19.21 -12.77
CA GLN A 444 -17.73 17.99 -13.53
C GLN A 444 -17.17 16.90 -12.61
N THR A 445 -17.66 15.69 -12.80
CA THR A 445 -17.13 14.48 -12.16
C THR A 445 -16.27 13.72 -13.15
N THR A 446 -15.18 13.15 -12.66
CA THR A 446 -14.31 12.24 -13.42
C THR A 446 -14.25 10.90 -12.73
N GLU A 447 -14.02 9.84 -13.51
CA GLU A 447 -13.75 8.53 -12.94
C GLU A 447 -12.29 8.42 -12.54
N LYS A 448 -12.05 8.12 -11.27
CA LYS A 448 -10.71 7.90 -10.73
C LYS A 448 -10.59 6.50 -10.18
N VAL A 449 -9.47 5.84 -10.47
CA VAL A 449 -9.14 4.55 -9.86
C VAL A 449 -9.07 4.69 -8.34
N VAL A 450 -9.72 3.76 -7.63
CA VAL A 450 -9.74 3.71 -6.18
C VAL A 450 -8.39 3.19 -5.69
N GLU A 451 -7.58 4.10 -5.16
CA GLU A 451 -6.32 3.81 -4.48
C GLU A 451 -6.53 3.79 -2.97
N ILE A 452 -6.03 2.75 -2.31
CA ILE A 452 -6.17 2.54 -0.87
C ILE A 452 -4.82 2.34 -0.20
N THR A 453 -4.73 2.74 1.08
CA THR A 453 -3.57 2.46 1.92
C THR A 453 -4.00 1.65 3.14
N ALA A 454 -3.40 0.47 3.31
CA ALA A 454 -3.67 -0.45 4.41
C ALA A 454 -2.45 -0.59 5.32
N PRO A 455 -2.63 -0.64 6.66
CA PRO A 455 -1.54 -0.97 7.58
C PRO A 455 -1.19 -2.46 7.42
N GLY A 456 0.09 -2.80 7.55
CA GLY A 456 0.61 -4.16 7.34
C GLY A 456 -0.12 -5.22 8.19
N LEU A 457 -0.49 -4.89 9.42
CA LEU A 457 -1.26 -5.77 10.30
C LEU A 457 -2.69 -6.13 9.78
N LEU A 458 -3.19 -5.42 8.76
CA LEU A 458 -4.44 -5.70 8.03
C LEU A 458 -4.18 -6.15 6.58
N VAL A 459 -2.98 -6.62 6.29
CA VAL A 459 -2.59 -7.13 4.99
C VAL A 459 -2.39 -8.65 5.06
N GLU A 460 -2.95 -9.35 4.09
CA GLU A 460 -2.68 -10.77 3.83
C GLU A 460 -2.07 -10.90 2.42
N LEU A 461 -0.92 -11.58 2.32
CA LEU A 461 -0.25 -11.79 1.03
C LEU A 461 -0.94 -12.88 0.23
N VAL A 462 -1.17 -12.65 -1.06
CA VAL A 462 -1.76 -13.66 -1.95
C VAL A 462 -0.93 -13.81 -3.20
N ASN A 463 -0.73 -15.06 -3.59
CA ASN A 463 -0.11 -15.42 -4.86
C ASN A 463 -1.18 -16.04 -5.75
N PRO A 464 -1.91 -15.25 -6.56
CA PRO A 464 -2.94 -15.81 -7.42
C PRO A 464 -2.32 -16.75 -8.46
N GLU A 465 -3.11 -17.73 -8.89
CA GLU A 465 -2.70 -18.57 -10.01
C GLU A 465 -2.89 -17.80 -11.33
N THR A 466 -2.04 -18.06 -12.30
CA THR A 466 -2.23 -17.54 -13.66
C THR A 466 -3.04 -18.52 -14.49
N THR A 467 -4.13 -18.08 -15.11
CA THR A 467 -4.97 -18.90 -16.00
C THR A 467 -5.07 -18.26 -17.38
N CYS A 468 -5.17 -19.10 -18.41
CA CYS A 468 -5.48 -18.65 -19.76
C CYS A 468 -7.00 -18.47 -19.91
N VAL A 469 -7.45 -17.27 -20.25
CA VAL A 469 -8.87 -16.92 -20.38
C VAL A 469 -9.51 -17.64 -21.57
N ARG A 470 -8.77 -17.79 -22.68
CA ARG A 470 -9.26 -18.42 -23.93
C ARG A 470 -9.65 -19.89 -23.81
N MET A 471 -9.20 -20.57 -22.77
CA MET A 471 -9.42 -22.00 -22.57
C MET A 471 -10.56 -22.29 -21.58
N ARG A 472 -11.28 -21.27 -21.12
CA ARG A 472 -12.27 -21.37 -20.06
C ARG A 472 -13.69 -21.36 -20.62
N ASN A 473 -14.46 -22.39 -20.27
CA ASN A 473 -15.88 -22.52 -20.63
C ASN A 473 -16.82 -22.06 -19.50
N ASP A 474 -16.27 -21.69 -18.35
CA ASP A 474 -16.98 -21.31 -17.13
C ASP A 474 -17.12 -19.80 -16.95
N ILE A 475 -16.97 -19.02 -18.03
CA ILE A 475 -17.15 -17.57 -18.07
C ILE A 475 -18.21 -17.28 -19.13
N ASN A 476 -19.20 -16.43 -18.84
CA ASN A 476 -20.15 -15.96 -19.84
C ASN A 476 -19.39 -15.21 -20.95
N SER A 477 -19.62 -15.63 -22.21
CA SER A 477 -19.03 -15.05 -23.41
C SER A 477 -19.19 -13.53 -23.49
N ASP A 478 -20.27 -12.97 -22.96
CA ASP A 478 -20.54 -11.54 -23.04
C ASP A 478 -19.58 -10.73 -22.16
N LYS A 479 -19.15 -11.32 -21.03
CA LYS A 479 -18.15 -10.71 -20.14
C LYS A 479 -16.71 -10.94 -20.63
N PHE A 480 -16.52 -11.80 -21.63
CA PHE A 480 -15.21 -12.14 -22.19
C PHE A 480 -14.56 -10.96 -22.91
N PHE A 481 -15.35 -10.09 -23.57
CA PHE A 481 -14.82 -8.93 -24.28
C PHE A 481 -14.18 -7.89 -23.34
N ALA A 482 -14.59 -7.86 -22.08
CA ALA A 482 -14.02 -6.99 -21.06
C ALA A 482 -12.72 -7.55 -20.44
N LEU A 483 -12.43 -8.84 -20.64
CA LEU A 483 -11.24 -9.48 -20.09
C LEU A 483 -10.01 -9.10 -20.92
N ASN A 484 -8.95 -8.73 -20.20
CA ASN A 484 -7.64 -8.38 -20.73
C ASN A 484 -7.25 -9.13 -22.03
N ASN A 485 -7.06 -8.39 -23.12
CA ASN A 485 -6.74 -8.90 -24.48
C ASN A 485 -5.48 -9.79 -24.54
N LEU A 486 -4.68 -9.81 -23.47
CA LEU A 486 -3.45 -10.58 -23.31
C LEU A 486 -3.68 -12.09 -23.15
N GLY A 487 -4.93 -12.53 -22.94
CA GLY A 487 -5.31 -13.95 -22.92
C GLY A 487 -4.89 -14.73 -21.68
N ASN A 488 -4.11 -14.14 -20.77
CA ASN A 488 -3.80 -14.67 -19.45
C ASN A 488 -4.25 -13.68 -18.38
N THR A 489 -4.83 -14.18 -17.30
CA THR A 489 -5.23 -13.39 -16.12
C THR A 489 -4.93 -14.14 -14.83
N TRP A 490 -5.24 -13.52 -13.71
CA TRP A 490 -5.17 -14.11 -12.38
C TRP A 490 -6.50 -14.76 -11.99
N ILE A 491 -6.41 -15.92 -11.34
CA ILE A 491 -7.53 -16.62 -10.72
C ILE A 491 -7.26 -16.86 -9.24
N ILE A 492 -8.29 -16.71 -8.41
CA ILE A 492 -8.24 -16.95 -6.97
C ILE A 492 -9.52 -17.68 -6.55
N GLU A 493 -9.39 -18.74 -5.77
CA GLU A 493 -10.54 -19.50 -5.25
C GLU A 493 -11.34 -18.68 -4.21
N GLU A 494 -12.68 -18.78 -4.24
CA GLU A 494 -13.56 -18.12 -3.25
C GLU A 494 -13.26 -18.57 -1.81
N LEU A 495 -12.91 -19.85 -1.63
CA LEU A 495 -12.57 -20.38 -0.31
C LEU A 495 -11.32 -19.70 0.26
N ALA A 496 -10.30 -19.45 -0.57
CA ALA A 496 -9.09 -18.75 -0.15
C ALA A 496 -9.38 -17.30 0.26
N LEU A 497 -10.22 -16.60 -0.51
CA LEU A 497 -10.63 -15.22 -0.19
C LEU A 497 -11.48 -15.16 1.09
N SER A 498 -12.36 -16.13 1.30
CA SER A 498 -13.19 -16.23 2.51
C SER A 498 -12.34 -16.48 3.76
N LEU A 499 -11.38 -17.42 3.69
CA LEU A 499 -10.44 -17.69 4.78
C LEU A 499 -9.53 -16.50 5.09
N ALA A 500 -9.09 -15.78 4.06
CA ALA A 500 -8.33 -14.55 4.23
C ALA A 500 -9.17 -13.45 4.89
N CYS A 501 -10.45 -13.32 4.52
CA CYS A 501 -11.39 -12.38 5.11
C CYS A 501 -11.56 -12.63 6.62
N ASP A 502 -11.78 -13.88 7.03
CA ASP A 502 -11.87 -14.27 8.44
C ASP A 502 -10.56 -14.03 9.19
N THR A 503 -9.41 -14.29 8.55
CA THR A 503 -8.09 -14.08 9.14
C THR A 503 -7.80 -12.60 9.37
N LEU A 504 -8.06 -11.76 8.38
CA LEU A 504 -7.93 -10.30 8.49
C LEU A 504 -8.86 -9.73 9.56
N TRP A 505 -10.10 -10.22 9.63
CA TRP A 505 -11.03 -9.79 10.67
C TRP A 505 -10.59 -10.23 12.08
N ARG A 506 -10.08 -11.46 12.23
CA ARG A 506 -9.49 -11.95 13.48
C ARG A 506 -8.28 -11.12 13.89
N ASN A 507 -7.43 -10.75 12.94
CA ASN A 507 -6.28 -9.88 13.17
C ASN A 507 -6.72 -8.48 13.62
N ALA A 508 -7.74 -7.90 12.98
CA ALA A 508 -8.32 -6.63 13.40
C ALA A 508 -8.84 -6.67 14.84
N CYS A 509 -9.56 -7.75 15.19
CA CYS A 509 -10.05 -7.97 16.55
C CYS A 509 -8.92 -8.16 17.57
N GLY A 510 -7.91 -8.98 17.23
CA GLY A 510 -6.75 -9.26 18.09
C GLY A 510 -5.95 -8.01 18.44
N HIS A 511 -5.83 -7.08 17.49
CA HIS A 511 -5.16 -5.79 17.67
C HIS A 511 -6.08 -4.69 18.23
N SER A 512 -7.32 -5.03 18.61
CA SER A 512 -8.30 -4.07 19.15
C SER A 512 -8.55 -2.88 18.22
N ILE A 513 -8.51 -3.10 16.90
CA ILE A 513 -8.81 -2.06 15.91
C ILE A 513 -10.31 -1.80 15.95
N SER A 514 -10.68 -0.55 16.19
CA SER A 514 -12.07 -0.11 16.09
C SER A 514 -12.59 -0.38 14.67
N ILE A 515 -13.77 -0.97 14.54
CA ILE A 515 -14.40 -1.20 13.24
C ILE A 515 -14.59 0.09 12.42
N LYS A 516 -14.71 1.24 13.11
CA LYS A 516 -14.79 2.57 12.49
C LYS A 516 -13.46 3.06 11.93
N ASN A 517 -12.35 2.44 12.35
CA ASN A 517 -11.00 2.73 11.86
C ASN A 517 -10.59 1.82 10.70
N ILE A 518 -11.42 0.82 10.34
CA ILE A 518 -11.21 0.06 9.11
C ILE A 518 -11.44 1.00 7.93
N LEU A 519 -10.56 0.89 6.93
CA LEU A 519 -10.53 1.79 5.80
C LEU A 519 -11.89 1.83 5.09
N HIS A 520 -12.45 3.03 4.96
CA HIS A 520 -13.70 3.26 4.23
C HIS A 520 -13.40 3.73 2.81
N ILE A 521 -13.99 3.09 1.81
CA ILE A 521 -13.93 3.54 0.42
C ILE A 521 -15.26 4.18 -0.01
N PRO A 522 -15.24 5.17 -0.92
CA PRO A 522 -16.45 5.67 -1.55
C PRO A 522 -17.17 4.57 -2.34
N THR A 523 -18.48 4.71 -2.54
CA THR A 523 -19.23 3.85 -3.44
C THR A 523 -18.63 3.94 -4.86
N PRO A 524 -18.32 2.81 -5.52
CA PRO A 524 -17.83 2.78 -6.89
C PRO A 524 -18.83 3.39 -7.88
N SER A 525 -18.34 3.85 -9.03
CA SER A 525 -19.19 4.32 -10.13
C SER A 525 -20.15 3.23 -10.62
N ASP A 526 -19.64 1.99 -10.67
CA ASP A 526 -20.37 0.79 -11.08
C ASP A 526 -20.52 -0.15 -9.88
N PRO A 527 -21.72 -0.30 -9.31
CA PRO A 527 -21.95 -1.17 -8.15
C PRO A 527 -21.76 -2.67 -8.48
N SER A 528 -21.70 -3.05 -9.76
CA SER A 528 -21.41 -4.44 -10.16
C SER A 528 -19.91 -4.79 -10.03
N MET A 529 -19.04 -3.78 -10.00
CA MET A 529 -17.58 -3.97 -9.89
C MET A 529 -17.12 -4.21 -8.45
N PHE A 530 -17.74 -3.52 -7.47
CA PHE A 530 -17.40 -3.66 -6.06
C PHE A 530 -18.56 -3.20 -5.14
N PRO A 531 -18.88 -3.89 -4.01
CA PRO A 531 -18.26 -5.13 -3.55
C PRO A 531 -18.44 -6.26 -4.57
N TYR A 532 -17.53 -7.22 -4.55
CA TYR A 532 -17.55 -8.32 -5.52
C TYR A 532 -18.90 -9.06 -5.44
N THR A 533 -19.49 -9.41 -6.58
CA THR A 533 -20.80 -10.05 -6.65
C THR A 533 -20.69 -11.48 -7.16
N LEU A 534 -21.38 -12.43 -6.51
CA LEU A 534 -21.46 -13.83 -6.92
C LEU A 534 -22.33 -13.96 -8.19
N PRO A 535 -22.29 -15.12 -8.87
CA PRO A 535 -23.07 -15.33 -10.09
C PRO A 535 -24.59 -15.16 -9.93
N ASP A 536 -25.11 -15.33 -8.71
CA ASP A 536 -26.52 -15.15 -8.35
C ASP A 536 -26.90 -13.68 -8.04
N GLY A 537 -25.95 -12.75 -8.13
CA GLY A 537 -26.12 -11.34 -7.82
C GLY A 537 -26.03 -11.00 -6.34
N SER A 538 -25.85 -11.98 -5.46
CA SER A 538 -25.56 -11.73 -4.05
C SER A 538 -24.14 -11.19 -3.89
N ALA A 539 -23.88 -10.47 -2.80
CA ALA A 539 -22.54 -9.92 -2.56
C ALA A 539 -21.60 -11.01 -2.03
N GLY A 540 -20.49 -11.21 -2.73
CA GLY A 540 -19.43 -12.17 -2.41
C GLY A 540 -18.42 -11.61 -1.42
N ILE A 541 -17.72 -12.51 -0.74
CA ILE A 541 -16.59 -12.21 0.15
C ILE A 541 -16.90 -11.11 1.19
N ILE A 542 -18.04 -11.26 1.88
CA ILE A 542 -18.43 -10.38 2.99
C ILE A 542 -18.05 -11.00 4.33
N CYS A 543 -17.43 -10.21 5.20
CA CYS A 543 -17.33 -10.57 6.61
C CYS A 543 -18.69 -10.29 7.29
N ILE A 544 -19.56 -11.31 7.34
CA ILE A 544 -20.93 -11.18 7.85
C ILE A 544 -20.94 -10.69 9.30
N GLU A 545 -20.09 -11.27 10.15
CA GLU A 545 -20.00 -10.91 11.57
C GLU A 545 -19.55 -9.45 11.76
N ALA A 546 -18.53 -9.03 11.02
CA ALA A 546 -18.06 -7.65 11.07
C ALA A 546 -19.11 -6.67 10.53
N SER A 547 -19.78 -6.99 9.42
CA SER A 547 -20.84 -6.15 8.85
C SER A 547 -22.00 -5.97 9.83
N LYS A 548 -22.40 -7.03 10.54
CA LYS A 548 -23.41 -6.94 11.62
C LYS A 548 -22.95 -6.02 12.76
N ARG A 549 -21.69 -6.14 13.19
CA ARG A 549 -21.11 -5.26 14.22
C ARG A 549 -21.02 -3.82 13.76
N LEU A 550 -20.70 -3.59 12.50
CA LEU A 550 -20.61 -2.26 11.91
C LEU A 550 -21.99 -1.61 11.89
N ALA A 551 -23.00 -2.30 11.37
CA ALA A 551 -24.39 -1.87 11.38
C ALA A 551 -24.88 -1.53 12.80
N ALA A 552 -24.58 -2.40 13.78
CA ALA A 552 -24.89 -2.15 15.18
C ALA A 552 -24.14 -0.93 15.76
N SER A 553 -22.93 -0.63 15.27
CA SER A 553 -22.14 0.52 15.73
C SER A 553 -22.57 1.86 15.12
N GLU A 554 -23.23 1.83 13.95
CA GLU A 554 -23.77 3.00 13.26
C GLU A 554 -25.22 3.30 13.68
N SER A 555 -26.00 2.30 14.06
CA SER A 555 -27.32 2.49 14.68
C SER A 555 -27.28 3.20 16.04
N GLY A 556 -26.07 3.55 16.52
CA GLY A 556 -25.82 3.92 17.90
C GLY A 556 -26.01 2.73 18.84
N PRO A 557 -25.62 2.85 20.12
CA PRO A 557 -26.02 1.87 21.11
C PRO A 557 -27.55 1.77 21.08
N SER A 558 -28.07 0.56 20.86
CA SER A 558 -29.51 0.33 20.93
C SER A 558 -30.02 0.93 22.23
N SER A 559 -30.93 1.90 22.13
CA SER A 559 -31.60 2.43 23.31
C SER A 559 -32.56 1.39 23.91
N GLU A 560 -32.93 0.35 23.16
CA GLU A 560 -33.83 -0.71 23.62
C GLU A 560 -33.06 -1.82 24.33
N CYS A 561 -33.50 -2.14 25.55
CA CYS A 561 -32.94 -3.20 26.38
C CYS A 561 -33.22 -4.57 25.76
N PRO A 562 -32.21 -5.45 25.57
CA PRO A 562 -32.42 -6.77 25.00
C PRO A 562 -33.27 -7.69 25.88
N LEU A 563 -33.31 -7.44 27.20
CA LEU A 563 -34.03 -8.29 28.14
C LEU A 563 -35.52 -8.00 28.19
N CYS A 564 -35.94 -6.72 28.14
CA CYS A 564 -37.36 -6.34 28.26
C CYS A 564 -37.91 -5.53 27.07
N GLY A 565 -37.06 -5.02 26.18
CA GLY A 565 -37.45 -4.17 25.05
C GLY A 565 -37.71 -2.70 25.39
N ASN A 566 -37.59 -2.27 26.64
CA ASN A 566 -37.80 -0.88 27.01
C ASN A 566 -36.64 0.01 26.55
N LYS A 567 -36.96 1.23 26.11
CA LYS A 567 -35.96 2.27 25.80
C LYS A 567 -35.35 2.82 27.08
N THR A 568 -34.04 3.02 27.08
CA THR A 568 -33.25 3.58 28.19
C THR A 568 -32.11 4.44 27.67
N ASP A 569 -31.77 5.47 28.43
CA ASP A 569 -30.64 6.37 28.22
C ASP A 569 -29.32 5.80 28.79
N SER A 570 -29.41 4.80 29.66
CA SER A 570 -28.27 4.20 30.36
C SER A 570 -28.48 2.69 30.48
N MET A 571 -28.12 1.98 29.40
CA MET A 571 -28.29 0.53 29.31
C MET A 571 -27.66 -0.23 30.49
N ARG A 572 -26.51 0.23 30.99
CA ARG A 572 -25.80 -0.34 32.14
C ARG A 572 -26.66 -0.31 33.41
N ALA A 573 -27.24 0.85 33.71
CA ALA A 573 -28.06 1.02 34.90
C ALA A 573 -29.34 0.17 34.81
N HIS A 574 -30.00 0.23 33.65
CA HIS A 574 -31.24 -0.51 33.41
C HIS A 574 -31.03 -2.03 33.44
N VAL A 575 -30.03 -2.55 32.73
CA VAL A 575 -29.67 -3.97 32.73
C VAL A 575 -29.13 -4.41 34.08
N GLY A 576 -28.39 -3.55 34.78
CA GLY A 576 -27.93 -3.81 36.14
C GLY A 576 -29.08 -4.14 37.09
N ILE A 577 -30.20 -3.41 37.01
CA ILE A 577 -31.40 -3.70 37.83
C ILE A 577 -31.96 -5.09 37.52
N HIS A 578 -31.99 -5.51 36.24
CA HIS A 578 -32.43 -6.86 35.87
C HIS A 578 -31.49 -7.93 36.42
N ILE A 579 -30.17 -7.73 36.30
CA ILE A 579 -29.16 -8.64 36.84
C ILE A 579 -29.33 -8.80 38.35
N LEU A 580 -29.48 -7.67 39.05
CA LEU A 580 -29.61 -7.65 40.50
C LEU A 580 -30.90 -8.31 40.98
N ARG A 581 -32.03 -8.07 40.30
CA ARG A 581 -33.30 -8.76 40.61
C ARG A 581 -33.20 -10.26 40.38
N ALA A 582 -32.58 -10.67 39.29
CA ALA A 582 -32.38 -12.08 38.96
C ALA A 582 -31.47 -12.78 39.99
N SER A 583 -30.36 -12.16 40.37
CA SER A 583 -29.43 -12.72 41.37
C SER A 583 -30.03 -12.83 42.77
N ARG A 584 -31.09 -12.05 43.05
CA ARG A 584 -31.85 -12.10 44.31
C ARG A 584 -33.12 -12.93 44.26
N GLY A 585 -33.38 -13.62 43.14
CA GLY A 585 -34.55 -14.48 43.00
C GLY A 585 -35.88 -13.72 43.06
N VAL A 586 -35.91 -12.44 42.68
CA VAL A 586 -37.15 -11.64 42.66
C VAL A 586 -38.00 -12.10 41.46
N THR A 587 -38.88 -13.07 41.69
CA THR A 587 -39.66 -13.80 40.67
C THR A 587 -40.67 -12.94 39.91
N SER A 588 -41.14 -11.84 40.50
CA SER A 588 -42.21 -11.01 39.92
C SER A 588 -41.83 -10.29 38.61
N ILE A 589 -40.54 -10.20 38.28
CA ILE A 589 -40.05 -9.54 37.06
C ILE A 589 -39.88 -10.50 35.87
N ASN A 590 -39.71 -11.80 36.10
CA ASN A 590 -39.44 -12.76 35.02
C ASN A 590 -40.58 -12.88 34.00
N ASN A 591 -41.80 -12.45 34.36
CA ASN A 591 -42.96 -12.54 33.47
C ASN A 591 -42.93 -11.52 32.31
N ASN A 592 -42.16 -10.44 32.41
CA ASN A 592 -42.13 -9.37 31.40
C ASN A 592 -40.80 -9.26 30.63
N LEU A 593 -39.87 -10.20 30.86
CA LEU A 593 -38.64 -10.25 30.10
C LEU A 593 -38.86 -11.02 28.79
N LYS A 594 -38.49 -10.39 27.67
CA LYS A 594 -38.36 -11.03 26.35
C LYS A 594 -37.23 -12.07 26.36
N GLN A 595 -36.18 -11.84 27.15
CA GLN A 595 -35.04 -12.73 27.31
C GLN A 595 -34.62 -12.79 28.78
N GLN A 596 -34.37 -14.00 29.30
CA GLN A 596 -33.86 -14.18 30.66
C GLN A 596 -32.43 -13.62 30.81
N VAL A 597 -32.12 -13.15 32.01
CA VAL A 597 -30.74 -12.80 32.40
C VAL A 597 -29.88 -14.06 32.36
N GLY A 598 -28.66 -13.94 31.84
CA GLY A 598 -27.70 -15.02 31.80
C GLY A 598 -27.29 -15.48 33.20
N LEU A 599 -27.11 -16.80 33.35
CA LEU A 599 -26.89 -17.43 34.65
C LEU A 599 -25.45 -17.27 35.17
N HIS A 600 -24.47 -17.08 34.29
CA HIS A 600 -23.05 -17.09 34.63
C HIS A 600 -22.35 -15.80 34.23
N GLN A 601 -22.04 -14.95 35.22
CA GLN A 601 -21.35 -13.68 35.00
C GLN A 601 -22.03 -12.81 33.91
N PRO A 602 -23.33 -12.47 34.04
CA PRO A 602 -24.05 -11.73 33.02
C PRO A 602 -23.41 -10.37 32.73
N CYS A 603 -23.39 -9.97 31.46
CA CYS A 603 -22.82 -8.71 31.02
C CYS A 603 -23.62 -7.52 31.55
N GLY A 604 -22.98 -6.56 32.23
CA GLY A 604 -23.64 -5.35 32.72
C GLY A 604 -24.31 -4.49 31.64
N PHE A 605 -23.99 -4.69 30.35
CA PHE A 605 -24.62 -3.96 29.25
C PHE A 605 -25.79 -4.68 28.57
N CYS A 606 -25.80 -6.02 28.52
CA CYS A 606 -26.85 -6.76 27.78
C CYS A 606 -27.51 -7.88 28.59
N GLY A 607 -26.99 -8.17 29.78
CA GLY A 607 -27.49 -9.20 30.68
C GLY A 607 -27.22 -10.64 30.24
N ARG A 608 -26.56 -10.86 29.09
CA ARG A 608 -26.24 -12.21 28.58
C ARG A 608 -24.93 -12.72 29.16
N SER A 609 -24.77 -14.04 29.19
CA SER A 609 -23.60 -14.76 29.72
C SER A 609 -22.86 -15.52 28.62
N GLY A 610 -21.57 -15.83 28.82
CA GLY A 610 -20.79 -16.72 27.95
C GLY A 610 -20.32 -16.15 26.61
N HIS A 611 -20.73 -14.93 26.27
CA HIS A 611 -20.35 -14.24 25.04
C HIS A 611 -18.96 -13.59 25.15
N GLN A 612 -18.05 -13.87 24.22
CA GLN A 612 -16.69 -13.29 24.24
C GLN A 612 -16.72 -11.77 24.07
N GLU A 613 -17.65 -11.24 23.28
CA GLU A 613 -17.86 -9.81 23.10
C GLU A 613 -18.34 -9.11 24.40
N CYS A 614 -18.91 -9.87 25.34
CA CYS A 614 -19.35 -9.36 26.63
C CYS A 614 -18.24 -9.31 27.68
N LYS A 615 -17.03 -9.80 27.35
CA LYS A 615 -15.87 -9.67 28.22
C LYS A 615 -15.55 -8.18 28.42
N ILE A 616 -15.33 -7.81 29.67
CA ILE A 616 -15.11 -6.43 30.09
C ILE A 616 -13.68 -6.27 30.60
N ARG A 617 -12.98 -5.26 30.11
CA ARG A 617 -11.63 -4.91 30.57
C ARG A 617 -11.61 -3.48 31.08
N ILE A 618 -10.78 -3.23 32.08
CA ILE A 618 -10.55 -1.88 32.62
C ILE A 618 -9.07 -1.53 32.56
N LYS A 619 -8.78 -0.27 32.20
CA LYS A 619 -7.43 0.30 32.22
C LYS A 619 -7.20 1.00 33.54
N ILE A 620 -6.26 0.52 34.33
CA ILE A 620 -5.97 1.06 35.66
C ILE A 620 -4.76 1.98 35.60
N THR A 621 -4.90 3.21 36.09
CA THR A 621 -3.80 4.17 36.18
C THR A 621 -2.77 3.75 37.23
N ASN A 622 -1.61 4.39 37.23
CA ASN A 622 -0.61 4.19 38.29
C ASN A 622 -1.11 4.55 39.70
N SER A 623 -2.21 5.32 39.81
CA SER A 623 -2.85 5.63 41.09
C SER A 623 -3.88 4.57 41.54
N GLY A 624 -4.06 3.49 40.77
CA GLY A 624 -5.07 2.47 41.02
C GLY A 624 -6.48 2.85 40.55
N ALA A 625 -6.67 4.03 39.96
CA ALA A 625 -7.97 4.48 39.48
C ALA A 625 -8.29 3.90 38.10
N VAL A 626 -9.57 3.61 37.82
CA VAL A 626 -10.01 3.19 36.49
C VAL A 626 -10.04 4.40 35.56
N SER A 627 -9.27 4.34 34.47
CA SER A 627 -9.20 5.40 33.46
C SER A 627 -10.07 5.16 32.24
N LYS A 628 -10.27 3.90 31.86
CA LYS A 628 -11.02 3.51 30.67
C LYS A 628 -11.66 2.15 30.90
N VAL A 629 -12.89 1.99 30.42
CA VAL A 629 -13.60 0.71 30.34
C VAL A 629 -13.65 0.31 28.87
N GLU A 630 -13.28 -0.93 28.56
CA GLU A 630 -13.34 -1.50 27.22
C GLU A 630 -14.26 -2.72 27.20
N SER A 631 -15.27 -2.67 26.33
CA SER A 631 -16.18 -3.78 26.04
C SER A 631 -16.45 -3.82 24.55
N SER A 632 -16.57 -5.04 24.01
CA SER A 632 -17.03 -5.26 22.64
C SER A 632 -18.54 -5.54 22.58
N CYS A 633 -19.26 -5.42 23.70
CA CYS A 633 -20.68 -5.67 23.76
C CYS A 633 -21.42 -4.67 22.85
N PRO A 634 -22.36 -5.10 22.00
CA PRO A 634 -23.10 -4.19 21.10
C PRO A 634 -23.95 -3.15 21.85
N TYR A 635 -24.20 -3.38 23.14
CA TYR A 635 -24.93 -2.47 24.02
C TYR A 635 -24.00 -1.61 24.90
N ALA A 636 -22.68 -1.70 24.70
CA ALA A 636 -21.71 -0.90 25.43
C ALA A 636 -21.84 0.58 25.07
N HIS A 637 -21.76 1.43 26.08
CA HIS A 637 -21.69 2.89 25.93
C HIS A 637 -20.65 3.45 26.89
N THR A 638 -20.15 4.64 26.59
CA THR A 638 -19.20 5.35 27.46
C THR A 638 -19.92 5.99 28.63
N PHE A 639 -19.35 5.86 29.84
CA PHE A 639 -19.85 6.51 31.05
C PHE A 639 -18.70 7.01 31.93
N GLN A 640 -18.98 7.96 32.80
CA GLN A 640 -18.00 8.44 33.79
C GLN A 640 -17.94 7.46 34.96
N TYR A 641 -16.86 6.69 35.03
CA TYR A 641 -16.70 5.61 36.01
C TYR A 641 -16.97 6.05 37.46
N PRO A 642 -16.38 7.16 37.99
CA PRO A 642 -16.58 7.55 39.38
C PRO A 642 -18.04 7.86 39.74
N ASN A 643 -18.80 8.44 38.80
CA ASN A 643 -20.20 8.77 39.02
C ASN A 643 -21.09 7.52 38.95
N ALA A 644 -20.73 6.57 38.09
CA ALA A 644 -21.44 5.31 37.95
C ALA A 644 -21.22 4.36 39.13
N ASP A 645 -20.04 4.43 39.76
CA ASP A 645 -19.63 3.64 40.92
C ASP A 645 -20.35 4.10 42.19
N ILE A 646 -20.45 5.41 42.41
CA ILE A 646 -21.15 5.99 43.57
C ILE A 646 -22.68 5.85 43.43
N GLY A 647 -23.19 5.87 42.20
CA GLY A 647 -24.62 6.01 41.94
C GLY A 647 -25.13 7.42 42.26
N SER A 648 -26.42 7.65 42.01
CA SER A 648 -27.12 8.89 42.37
C SER A 648 -28.59 8.60 42.61
N ASN A 649 -29.32 9.51 43.26
CA ASN A 649 -30.77 9.35 43.47
C ASN A 649 -31.55 9.11 42.16
N ASN A 650 -31.10 9.67 41.04
CA ASN A 650 -31.75 9.50 39.74
C ASN A 650 -31.27 8.27 38.97
N ARG A 651 -30.10 7.73 39.34
CA ARG A 651 -29.47 6.56 38.72
C ARG A 651 -28.76 5.76 39.81
N PRO A 652 -29.52 5.03 40.62
CA PRO A 652 -28.98 4.41 41.83
C PRO A 652 -28.09 3.21 41.52
N CYS A 653 -28.28 2.55 40.38
CA CYS A 653 -27.50 1.39 39.99
C CYS A 653 -25.97 1.65 39.93
N GLY A 654 -25.25 1.04 40.86
CA GLY A 654 -23.80 1.00 40.98
C GLY A 654 -23.13 -0.14 40.21
N ASN A 655 -23.82 -0.76 39.23
CA ASN A 655 -23.26 -1.88 38.47
C ASN A 655 -22.10 -1.46 37.55
N VAL A 656 -20.88 -1.37 38.08
CA VAL A 656 -19.66 -1.02 37.34
C VAL A 656 -18.71 -2.21 37.29
N SER A 657 -17.73 -2.16 36.39
CA SER A 657 -16.71 -3.20 36.26
C SER A 657 -15.59 -2.99 37.28
N LEU A 658 -15.53 -3.84 38.28
CA LEU A 658 -14.56 -3.82 39.37
C LEU A 658 -13.33 -4.65 39.05
N LYS A 659 -12.18 -4.22 39.58
CA LYS A 659 -10.99 -5.06 39.69
C LYS A 659 -11.20 -6.03 40.85
N CYS A 660 -11.10 -7.33 40.60
CA CYS A 660 -10.92 -8.28 41.69
C CYS A 660 -9.48 -8.20 42.22
N GLU A 661 -9.30 -7.77 43.47
CA GLU A 661 -7.97 -7.64 44.09
C GLU A 661 -7.32 -9.00 44.38
N LEU A 662 -8.11 -10.07 44.48
CA LEU A 662 -7.61 -11.44 44.64
C LEU A 662 -7.04 -12.02 43.33
N CYS A 663 -7.67 -11.74 42.18
CA CYS A 663 -7.15 -12.11 40.86
C CYS A 663 -5.88 -11.32 40.49
N HIS A 664 -5.78 -10.08 40.96
CA HIS A 664 -4.72 -9.14 40.57
C HIS A 664 -4.04 -8.46 41.77
N PRO A 665 -3.38 -9.24 42.67
CA PRO A 665 -2.83 -8.73 43.92
C PRO A 665 -1.63 -7.78 43.71
N PHE A 666 -0.85 -7.98 42.64
CA PHE A 666 0.41 -7.25 42.39
C PHE A 666 0.27 -5.92 41.63
N LEU A 667 -0.95 -5.38 41.51
CA LEU A 667 -1.18 -4.07 40.89
C LEU A 667 -1.24 -2.92 41.89
N ALA A 668 -1.02 -3.19 43.18
CA ALA A 668 -0.84 -2.11 44.15
C ALA A 668 0.36 -1.24 43.74
N PRO A 669 0.27 0.09 43.84
CA PRO A 669 1.38 0.99 43.51
C PRO A 669 2.58 0.60 44.36
N VAL A 670 3.58 -0.02 43.73
CA VAL A 670 4.87 -0.29 44.38
C VAL A 670 5.49 1.07 44.66
N THR A 671 5.39 1.50 45.92
CA THR A 671 5.93 2.73 46.43
C THR A 671 7.43 2.78 46.12
N GLY A 672 7.82 3.66 45.19
CA GLY A 672 9.23 3.95 44.89
C GLY A 672 9.78 3.51 43.52
N LYS A 673 9.05 2.75 42.69
CA LYS A 673 9.52 2.42 41.32
C LYS A 673 8.75 3.18 40.24
N LYS A 674 9.38 4.23 39.71
CA LYS A 674 8.82 5.16 38.69
C LYS A 674 8.61 4.58 37.28
N SER A 675 8.57 3.27 37.06
CA SER A 675 8.60 2.75 35.68
C SER A 675 7.72 1.53 35.46
N ARG A 676 6.41 1.76 35.33
CA ARG A 676 5.62 1.04 34.33
C ARG A 676 5.18 2.06 33.29
N THR A 677 5.76 1.96 32.10
CA THR A 677 5.57 2.93 31.01
C THR A 677 4.17 2.84 30.39
N VAL A 678 3.40 1.79 30.68
CA VAL A 678 2.04 1.60 30.15
C VAL A 678 1.12 1.03 31.22
N ALA A 679 0.04 1.73 31.53
CA ALA A 679 -1.05 1.27 32.39
C ALA A 679 -1.71 0.02 31.78
N PRO A 680 -1.70 -1.14 32.48
CA PRO A 680 -2.21 -2.39 31.92
C PRO A 680 -3.75 -2.37 31.85
N PHE A 681 -4.28 -3.02 30.82
CA PHE A 681 -5.67 -3.48 30.83
C PHE A 681 -5.74 -4.78 31.61
N ILE A 682 -6.78 -4.91 32.43
CA ILE A 682 -7.08 -6.16 33.14
C ILE A 682 -8.51 -6.58 32.88
N ASP A 683 -8.77 -7.87 33.03
CA ASP A 683 -10.12 -8.41 33.07
C ASP A 683 -10.83 -7.91 34.34
N ALA A 684 -12.08 -7.47 34.18
CA ALA A 684 -12.88 -6.94 35.27
C ALA A 684 -14.13 -7.77 35.50
N VAL A 685 -14.69 -7.63 36.70
CA VAL A 685 -15.90 -8.32 37.15
C VAL A 685 -16.97 -7.28 37.39
N TRP A 686 -18.17 -7.46 36.85
CA TRP A 686 -19.27 -6.54 37.16
C TRP A 686 -19.60 -6.60 38.65
N HIS A 687 -19.87 -5.45 39.27
CA HIS A 687 -20.19 -5.31 40.70
C HIS A 687 -21.19 -6.38 41.14
N TYR A 688 -22.31 -6.52 40.43
CA TYR A 688 -23.36 -7.46 40.81
C TYR A 688 -23.00 -8.94 40.58
N ASN A 689 -21.91 -9.21 39.85
CA ASN A 689 -21.40 -10.56 39.62
C ASN A 689 -20.25 -10.94 40.55
N MET A 690 -19.84 -10.05 41.47
CA MET A 690 -18.67 -10.29 42.33
C MET A 690 -18.87 -11.49 43.25
N ILE A 691 -20.08 -11.71 43.77
CA ILE A 691 -20.38 -12.89 44.61
C ILE A 691 -20.16 -14.18 43.81
N GLN A 692 -20.78 -14.30 42.63
CA GLN A 692 -20.58 -15.45 41.75
C GLN A 692 -19.10 -15.63 41.35
N HIS A 693 -18.37 -14.53 41.13
CA HIS A 693 -16.95 -14.59 40.80
C HIS A 693 -16.13 -15.15 41.97
N LEU A 694 -16.44 -14.76 43.21
CA LEU A 694 -15.81 -15.30 44.41
C LEU A 694 -16.12 -16.79 44.56
N GLU A 695 -17.35 -17.23 44.29
CA GLU A 695 -17.70 -18.65 44.35
C GLU A 695 -16.93 -19.51 43.34
N GLU A 696 -16.82 -19.03 42.10
CA GLU A 696 -16.20 -19.76 40.99
C GLU A 696 -14.66 -19.71 41.02
N VAL A 697 -14.09 -18.53 41.30
CA VAL A 697 -12.65 -18.26 41.15
C VAL A 697 -11.92 -18.22 42.48
N HIS A 698 -12.61 -17.88 43.57
CA HIS A 698 -12.04 -17.75 44.91
C HIS A 698 -12.85 -18.50 45.99
N PRO A 699 -13.18 -19.79 45.78
CA PRO A 699 -14.09 -20.55 46.65
C PRO A 699 -13.57 -20.68 48.09
N GLN A 700 -12.31 -20.39 48.36
CA GLN A 700 -11.73 -20.42 49.69
C GLN A 700 -12.17 -19.27 50.60
N TYR A 701 -12.75 -18.18 50.07
CA TYR A 701 -13.18 -17.03 50.87
C TYR A 701 -14.67 -17.11 51.24
N ALA A 702 -14.98 -16.71 52.48
CA ALA A 702 -16.34 -16.48 52.94
C ALA A 702 -16.87 -15.15 52.39
N HIS A 703 -18.16 -15.09 52.08
CA HIS A 703 -18.88 -13.91 51.60
C HIS A 703 -20.34 -13.96 52.12
N PRO A 704 -21.19 -12.95 51.88
CA PRO A 704 -22.51 -12.87 52.50
C PRO A 704 -23.42 -14.10 52.31
N GLU A 705 -23.22 -14.83 51.20
CA GLU A 705 -24.00 -16.04 50.85
C GLU A 705 -23.27 -17.34 51.21
N LYS A 706 -22.00 -17.25 51.65
CA LYS A 706 -21.17 -18.38 52.04
C LYS A 706 -20.41 -18.06 53.33
N LEU A 707 -20.94 -18.53 54.45
CA LEU A 707 -20.38 -18.26 55.77
C LEU A 707 -19.11 -19.06 56.10
N ILE A 708 -18.77 -20.07 55.29
CA ILE A 708 -17.61 -20.95 55.50
C ILE A 708 -16.48 -20.56 54.54
N GLY A 709 -15.34 -20.15 55.10
CA GLY A 709 -14.14 -19.80 54.32
C GLY A 709 -13.25 -18.81 55.08
N HIS A 710 -12.16 -18.39 54.43
CA HIS A 710 -11.31 -17.30 54.91
C HIS A 710 -12.07 -15.97 54.90
N PRO A 711 -11.88 -15.09 55.90
CA PRO A 711 -12.51 -13.77 55.88
C PRO A 711 -12.06 -13.00 54.64
N LEU A 712 -13.03 -12.43 53.92
CA LEU A 712 -12.73 -11.59 52.76
C LEU A 712 -12.09 -10.27 53.22
N PRO A 713 -11.06 -9.75 52.52
CA PRO A 713 -10.52 -8.43 52.83
C PRO A 713 -11.63 -7.37 52.80
N ALA A 714 -11.67 -6.52 53.82
CA ALA A 714 -12.73 -5.52 53.99
C ALA A 714 -12.92 -4.63 52.77
N GLN A 715 -11.82 -4.25 52.10
CA GLN A 715 -11.85 -3.43 50.89
C GLN A 715 -12.62 -4.10 49.74
N ILE A 716 -12.45 -5.42 49.57
CA ILE A 716 -13.18 -6.18 48.55
C ILE A 716 -14.64 -6.25 48.96
N LEU A 717 -14.95 -6.59 50.21
CA LEU A 717 -16.33 -6.64 50.70
C LEU A 717 -17.08 -5.32 50.48
N THR A 718 -16.46 -4.19 50.85
CA THR A 718 -17.04 -2.86 50.64
C THR A 718 -17.25 -2.56 49.16
N SER A 719 -16.36 -3.01 48.27
CA SER A 719 -16.44 -2.69 46.84
C SER A 719 -17.66 -3.27 46.11
N PHE A 720 -18.30 -4.32 46.63
CA PHE A 720 -19.51 -4.91 46.04
C PHE A 720 -20.73 -4.95 46.99
N THR A 721 -20.66 -4.21 48.09
CA THR A 721 -21.80 -4.07 49.00
C THR A 721 -22.83 -3.14 48.38
N LEU A 722 -24.09 -3.59 48.27
CA LEU A 722 -25.15 -2.71 47.79
C LEU A 722 -25.52 -1.63 48.79
N THR A 723 -25.82 -0.47 48.25
CA THR A 723 -26.44 0.62 48.98
C THR A 723 -27.93 0.36 49.22
N ALA A 724 -28.49 0.99 50.26
CA ALA A 724 -29.93 0.96 50.53
C ALA A 724 -30.75 1.49 49.33
N LEU A 725 -30.21 2.48 48.62
CA LEU A 725 -30.83 3.10 47.45
C LEU A 725 -30.90 2.12 46.26
N GLU A 726 -29.85 1.32 46.03
CA GLU A 726 -29.87 0.27 44.99
C GLU A 726 -30.89 -0.83 45.30
N GLN A 727 -30.99 -1.22 46.57
CA GLN A 727 -31.97 -2.23 47.01
C GLN A 727 -33.40 -1.73 46.83
N GLU A 728 -33.67 -0.49 47.22
CA GLU A 728 -34.98 0.14 47.07
C GLU A 728 -35.39 0.22 45.58
N ASP A 729 -34.53 0.75 44.70
CA ASP A 729 -34.80 0.86 43.27
C ASP A 729 -34.98 -0.51 42.58
N ALA A 730 -34.23 -1.51 43.03
CA ALA A 730 -34.37 -2.88 42.56
C ALA A 730 -35.59 -3.61 43.15
N ASN A 731 -36.35 -3.01 44.08
CA ASN A 731 -37.43 -3.66 44.84
C ASN A 731 -36.95 -4.93 45.58
N ILE A 732 -35.74 -4.88 46.16
CA ILE A 732 -35.21 -5.96 46.99
C ILE A 732 -35.56 -5.66 48.46
N PRO A 733 -36.19 -6.59 49.18
CA PRO A 733 -36.47 -6.40 50.60
C PRO A 733 -35.19 -6.21 51.42
N MET A 734 -35.06 -5.11 52.17
CA MET A 734 -33.89 -4.84 53.04
C MET A 734 -33.55 -5.99 53.99
N ALA A 735 -34.54 -6.75 54.43
CA ALA A 735 -34.36 -7.86 55.37
C ALA A 735 -33.44 -8.98 54.85
N GLN A 736 -33.21 -9.07 53.53
CA GLN A 736 -32.36 -10.10 52.93
C GLN A 736 -30.86 -9.79 53.03
N TRP A 737 -30.45 -8.57 53.40
CA TRP A 737 -29.04 -8.17 53.41
C TRP A 737 -28.58 -7.59 54.75
N LEU A 738 -29.12 -8.11 55.84
CA LEU A 738 -28.44 -7.96 57.13
C LEU A 738 -27.29 -8.96 57.14
N MET A 739 -26.11 -8.51 56.70
CA MET A 739 -24.87 -9.16 57.14
C MET A 739 -24.95 -9.24 58.67
N PRO A 740 -24.66 -10.39 59.29
CA PRO A 740 -24.26 -10.38 60.68
C PRO A 740 -23.09 -9.41 60.71
N LEU A 741 -23.32 -8.19 61.23
CA LEU A 741 -22.25 -7.28 61.52
C LEU A 741 -21.26 -8.13 62.29
N PHE A 742 -20.06 -8.31 61.75
CA PHE A 742 -18.94 -8.76 62.57
C PHE A 742 -18.81 -7.67 63.64
N GLU A 743 -19.54 -7.83 64.74
CA GLU A 743 -19.39 -7.09 65.99
C GLU A 743 -18.07 -7.56 66.61
N GLY A 744 -16.99 -7.32 65.88
CA GLY A 744 -15.63 -7.68 66.24
C GLY A 744 -14.86 -6.41 66.55
N GLU A 745 -14.82 -6.12 67.84
CA GLU A 745 -13.83 -5.29 68.55
C GLU A 745 -13.80 -3.79 68.20
N LYS A 746 -14.36 -3.01 69.14
CA LYS A 746 -14.05 -1.59 69.32
C LYS A 746 -12.55 -1.45 69.65
N GLU A 747 -11.70 -1.40 68.64
CA GLU A 747 -10.32 -0.98 68.81
C GLU A 747 -10.28 0.56 68.92
N ASN A 748 -9.87 1.04 70.09
CA ASN A 748 -9.67 2.45 70.39
C ASN A 748 -8.61 3.03 69.46
N VAL A 749 -9.02 3.68 68.37
CA VAL A 749 -8.14 4.56 67.59
C VAL A 749 -8.65 5.99 67.68
N GLN A 750 -7.84 6.82 68.33
CA GLN A 750 -7.98 8.26 68.46
C GLN A 750 -8.16 8.92 67.08
N VAL A 751 -9.26 9.65 66.93
CA VAL A 751 -9.53 10.49 65.76
C VAL A 751 -8.56 11.68 65.75
N GLY A 752 -7.48 11.56 64.97
CA GLY A 752 -6.66 12.69 64.56
C GLY A 752 -7.34 13.44 63.42
N SER A 753 -7.90 14.62 63.70
CA SER A 753 -8.50 15.51 62.71
C SER A 753 -7.43 16.05 61.74
N SER A 754 -7.33 15.47 60.55
CA SER A 754 -6.53 16.05 59.46
C SER A 754 -7.44 16.81 58.50
N SER A 755 -7.63 18.10 58.78
CA SER A 755 -8.36 19.04 57.94
C SER A 755 -7.67 19.22 56.59
N ARG A 756 -8.26 18.65 55.53
CA ARG A 756 -7.86 18.93 54.13
C ARG A 756 -8.42 20.29 53.73
N LYS A 757 -7.56 21.32 53.68
CA LYS A 757 -7.88 22.66 53.16
C LYS A 757 -8.36 22.57 51.71
N ARG A 758 -9.65 22.81 51.49
CA ARG A 758 -10.26 23.07 50.18
C ARG A 758 -10.03 24.54 49.83
N LYS A 759 -9.35 24.81 48.71
CA LYS A 759 -9.19 26.14 48.13
C LYS A 759 -10.44 26.43 47.31
N THR A 760 -11.36 27.23 47.84
CA THR A 760 -12.54 27.72 47.10
C THR A 760 -12.17 29.02 46.38
N ASN A 761 -12.31 29.00 45.05
CA ASN A 761 -12.29 30.21 44.24
C ASN A 761 -13.68 30.86 44.29
N ASN A 762 -13.70 32.14 44.66
CA ASN A 762 -14.86 33.02 44.63
C ASN A 762 -15.36 33.25 43.20
N ALA A 763 -16.65 33.07 42.96
CA ALA A 763 -17.41 33.82 41.97
C ALA A 763 -18.91 33.78 42.28
N GLY A 764 -19.53 34.96 42.37
CA GLY A 764 -20.94 35.17 42.04
C GLY A 764 -21.98 34.85 43.11
N VAL A 765 -22.21 35.80 44.01
CA VAL A 765 -23.43 35.90 44.82
C VAL A 765 -24.58 36.38 43.93
N VAL A 766 -25.64 35.58 43.79
CA VAL A 766 -27.00 36.08 43.50
C VAL A 766 -27.97 35.38 44.44
N ASN A 767 -28.66 36.19 45.24
CA ASN A 767 -29.69 35.80 46.20
C ASN A 767 -30.96 35.31 45.49
N ALA A 768 -31.50 34.18 45.92
CA ALA A 768 -32.93 33.89 45.82
C ALA A 768 -33.41 33.15 47.07
N LYS A 769 -34.48 33.69 47.67
CA LYS A 769 -35.06 33.30 48.95
C LYS A 769 -35.84 31.98 48.87
N LYS A 770 -35.76 31.24 49.98
CA LYS A 770 -36.67 30.23 50.55
C LYS A 770 -38.11 30.22 50.00
N ALA A 771 -38.62 29.02 49.74
CA ALA A 771 -39.69 28.36 50.51
C ALA A 771 -39.95 26.95 49.97
N CYS A 772 -39.93 25.92 50.82
CA CYS A 772 -41.09 25.02 50.95
C CYS A 772 -40.94 24.05 52.13
N THR A 773 -42.11 23.75 52.66
CA THR A 773 -42.49 23.09 53.90
C THR A 773 -42.42 21.56 53.83
N SER A 774 -42.30 20.98 55.02
CA SER A 774 -42.65 19.61 55.39
C SER A 774 -44.01 19.14 54.84
N VAL A 775 -44.06 17.91 54.32
CA VAL A 775 -44.81 16.75 54.85
C VAL A 775 -43.98 15.50 54.54
#